data_AF-A0AA88NV67-F1
#
_entry.id   AF-A0AA88NV67-F1
#
_cell.length_a   1.000
_cell.length_b   1.000
_cell.length_c   1.000
_cell.angle_alpha   90.00
_cell.angle_beta   90.00
_cell.angle_gamma   90.00
#
_symmetry.space_group_name_H-M   'P 1'
#
loop_
_entity.id
_entity.type
_entity.pdbx_description
1 polymer ?
#
loop_
_entity_poly.entity_id
_entity_poly.type
_entity_poly.pdbx_seq_one_letter_code
_entity_poly.pdbx_strand_id
1 'polypeptide(L)'
;MLQMFPAIKDRLSHLQAFSPSCSDVDIWESNPDPEMETIFDEAENIRHEIQLIHLDVKRLEEQNSRVRNELPNSSTVKQDSNVIAASIKSHAKDVLGRLRGLDIHASELEKKHGMNSALSRIARTQYAGLSSSFRDVMMEYNKAEMSHRESCKAHIQRQMEIVGREVTGEQIEEMLSNDQWNIFSENLVTEGKTAQSALNQIENRHTELLEMESRIRSIHEVFLDMAMLVEEQNSMIDYIQTNVQKTDADIKNMLTYHRPYDLLLCHALPTNSEVPVTSGFTKVQEQKFCKMDSVSMANNNFALHLFKKIKDDNKTNNIFYSPLSISSALSMVSLGAAGNTATQMSEVLCFNKAEKPKSAQQTQKFQLPAALQKTLHHHTAKDDIHVSFKKLMSELNKAGTPYTLSLANRLYGEQTYQFVEKFLSDTKTHYNAELESVDFKSNFEASRVKINNWVEKQTKDKIKNLLAQGVLDNLTRLVLVNAIYFKCNWEKQFKLQGTKELPFRLNKKATKPVPMMNQKARFPLAFIPEMQCKILEMPYVGQELSMLIMLPIEIEDYTTGLEKLEKHLTYEKYMEWTRPDMMDTVEVQVTLPRFKLEQTYDLKKLLISMGMVDAFDLSKCDFSGMSPCDDLVLSKVVHKSFVDVTEEGTEAAAATAAVMMMRCAMLPPERFMADHPFLFFIQHKPTRSILFCGRYSSP
;
A
#
# COMPACT_ATOMS: atom_id res chain seq x y z
N MET A 1 40.54 -31.33 15.00
CA MET A 1 40.46 -31.55 13.54
C MET A 1 41.21 -30.41 12.86
N LEU A 2 42.33 -30.72 12.21
CA LEU A 2 43.17 -29.76 11.48
C LEU A 2 43.26 -30.26 10.04
N GLN A 3 42.44 -29.71 9.14
CA GLN A 3 42.60 -29.77 7.68
C GLN A 3 41.44 -29.02 6.99
N MET A 4 41.68 -27.81 6.50
CA MET A 4 41.17 -27.22 5.24
C MET A 4 41.60 -25.74 5.14
N PHE A 5 41.78 -25.27 3.89
CA PHE A 5 42.22 -23.94 3.42
C PHE A 5 43.73 -23.68 3.19
N PRO A 6 44.40 -24.40 2.26
CA PRO A 6 45.72 -24.00 1.76
C PRO A 6 45.72 -22.70 0.93
N ALA A 7 44.62 -22.43 0.22
CA ALA A 7 44.54 -21.46 -0.89
C ALA A 7 44.77 -19.97 -0.52
N ILE A 8 44.88 -19.62 0.76
CA ILE A 8 45.18 -18.26 1.21
C ILE A 8 46.70 -17.99 1.17
N LYS A 9 47.54 -19.03 1.33
CA LYS A 9 48.99 -18.84 1.47
C LYS A 9 49.69 -18.53 0.14
N ASP A 10 49.28 -19.19 -0.95
CA ASP A 10 49.90 -19.00 -2.28
C ASP A 10 49.55 -17.66 -2.94
N ARG A 11 48.44 -17.02 -2.55
CA ARG A 11 48.11 -15.67 -3.04
C ARG A 11 48.99 -14.57 -2.44
N LEU A 12 49.53 -14.79 -1.24
CA LEU A 12 50.43 -13.85 -0.56
C LEU A 12 51.85 -13.90 -1.16
N SER A 13 52.36 -15.09 -1.47
CA SER A 13 53.68 -15.25 -2.11
C SER A 13 53.71 -14.71 -3.54
N HIS A 14 52.64 -14.87 -4.32
CA HIS A 14 52.57 -14.32 -5.68
C HIS A 14 52.55 -12.79 -5.74
N LEU A 15 52.01 -12.10 -4.73
CA LEU A 15 51.99 -10.63 -4.69
C LEU A 15 53.35 -10.02 -4.35
N GLN A 16 54.23 -10.74 -3.65
CA GLN A 16 55.60 -10.29 -3.36
C GLN A 16 56.54 -10.36 -4.57
N ALA A 17 56.16 -11.11 -5.62
CA ALA A 17 57.01 -11.36 -6.79
C ALA A 17 56.99 -10.26 -7.87
N PHE A 18 56.11 -9.26 -7.77
CA PHE A 18 55.98 -8.16 -8.75
C PHE A 18 56.22 -6.78 -8.09
N SER A 19 57.46 -6.54 -7.66
CA SER A 19 57.96 -5.20 -7.35
C SER A 19 59.21 -4.89 -8.17
N PRO A 20 59.12 -4.02 -9.20
CA PRO A 20 60.29 -3.32 -9.73
C PRO A 20 60.82 -2.39 -8.64
N SER A 21 62.15 -2.33 -8.51
CA SER A 21 62.84 -1.59 -7.46
C SER A 21 62.42 -0.12 -7.40
N CYS A 22 61.85 0.31 -6.27
CA CYS A 22 61.91 1.68 -5.81
C CYS A 22 62.42 1.65 -4.36
N SER A 23 63.64 2.15 -4.15
CA SER A 23 64.15 2.42 -2.80
C SER A 23 63.42 3.61 -2.20
N ASP A 24 63.64 3.85 -0.91
CA ASP A 24 63.29 5.09 -0.23
C ASP A 24 61.77 5.33 -0.02
N VAL A 25 61.14 4.40 0.70
CA VAL A 25 59.99 4.70 1.57
C VAL A 25 60.33 4.19 2.97
N ASP A 26 60.39 5.10 3.95
CA ASP A 26 60.62 4.76 5.35
C ASP A 26 59.52 3.84 5.89
N ILE A 27 59.90 2.87 6.74
CA ILE A 27 58.94 2.09 7.52
C ILE A 27 58.44 2.99 8.65
N TRP A 28 57.37 3.74 8.40
CA TRP A 28 56.66 4.47 9.43
C TRP A 28 55.91 3.47 10.32
N GLU A 29 56.48 3.18 11.50
CA GLU A 29 55.73 2.60 12.62
C GLU A 29 54.57 3.54 12.96
N SER A 30 53.45 3.27 12.32
CA SER A 30 52.27 4.12 12.35
C SER A 30 51.51 3.79 13.64
N ASN A 31 51.82 4.53 14.71
CA ASN A 31 50.92 4.61 15.87
C ASN A 31 49.49 4.85 15.36
N PRO A 32 48.48 4.16 15.89
CA PRO A 32 47.10 4.46 15.54
C PRO A 32 46.81 5.94 15.83
N ASP A 33 46.05 6.59 14.95
CA ASP A 33 45.68 7.98 15.14
C ASP A 33 44.86 8.11 16.44
N PRO A 34 45.21 8.99 17.40
CA PRO A 34 44.45 9.16 18.63
C PRO A 34 42.96 9.53 18.40
N GLU A 35 42.65 10.17 17.26
CA GLU A 35 41.26 10.44 16.85
C GLU A 35 40.56 9.18 16.33
N MET A 36 41.29 8.14 15.92
CA MET A 36 40.73 6.84 15.55
C MET A 36 40.48 5.95 16.78
N GLU A 37 41.40 5.94 17.75
CA GLU A 37 41.27 5.18 19.00
C GLU A 37 40.04 5.63 19.79
N THR A 38 39.86 6.95 19.96
CA THR A 38 38.69 7.54 20.63
C THR A 38 37.35 7.27 19.93
N ILE A 39 37.30 7.16 18.60
CA ILE A 39 36.09 6.70 17.88
C ILE A 39 35.75 5.25 18.24
N PHE A 40 36.76 4.37 18.32
CA PHE A 40 36.53 2.94 18.57
C PHE A 40 36.18 2.65 20.03
N ASP A 41 36.81 3.33 20.99
CA ASP A 41 36.47 3.21 22.41
C ASP A 41 35.01 3.61 22.68
N GLU A 42 34.56 4.75 22.17
CA GLU A 42 33.18 5.19 22.38
C GLU A 42 32.18 4.33 21.58
N ALA A 43 32.57 3.82 20.41
CA ALA A 43 31.78 2.85 19.67
C ALA A 43 31.61 1.52 20.43
N GLU A 44 32.62 1.05 21.17
CA GLU A 44 32.52 -0.17 21.99
C GLU A 44 31.76 0.08 23.30
N ASN A 45 31.91 1.26 23.93
CA ASN A 45 31.07 1.67 25.06
C ASN A 45 29.57 1.63 24.69
N ILE A 46 29.19 2.26 23.59
CA ILE A 46 27.80 2.24 23.08
C ILE A 46 27.35 0.80 22.77
N ARG A 47 28.23 -0.02 22.19
CA ARG A 47 27.95 -1.43 21.87
C ARG A 47 27.73 -2.27 23.12
N HIS A 48 28.44 -2.01 24.21
CA HIS A 48 28.24 -2.67 25.51
C HIS A 48 26.89 -2.30 26.12
N GLU A 49 26.55 -1.00 26.16
CA GLU A 49 25.27 -0.51 26.68
C GLU A 49 24.07 -1.10 25.91
N ILE A 50 24.15 -1.18 24.57
CA ILE A 50 23.13 -1.85 23.74
C ILE A 50 22.97 -3.34 24.11
N GLN A 51 24.07 -4.04 24.44
CA GLN A 51 24.01 -5.44 24.89
C GLN A 51 23.39 -5.58 26.29
N LEU A 52 23.62 -4.63 27.20
CA LEU A 52 22.97 -4.60 28.52
C LEU A 52 21.45 -4.44 28.38
N ILE A 53 21.00 -3.52 27.53
CA ILE A 53 19.57 -3.34 27.21
C ILE A 53 18.97 -4.64 26.66
N HIS A 54 19.63 -5.27 25.69
CA HIS A 54 19.15 -6.53 25.08
C HIS A 54 19.07 -7.69 26.09
N LEU A 55 19.96 -7.74 27.09
CA LEU A 55 19.92 -8.72 28.17
C LEU A 55 18.75 -8.45 29.13
N ASP A 56 18.51 -7.19 29.49
CA ASP A 56 17.37 -6.81 30.34
C ASP A 56 16.02 -6.98 29.61
N VAL A 57 15.94 -6.74 28.29
CA VAL A 57 14.74 -7.04 27.48
C VAL A 57 14.40 -8.53 27.55
N LYS A 58 15.39 -9.42 27.41
CA LYS A 58 15.18 -10.87 27.55
C LYS A 58 14.78 -11.26 28.97
N ARG A 59 15.36 -10.62 29.98
CA ARG A 59 14.95 -10.81 31.39
C ARG A 59 13.50 -10.37 31.62
N LEU A 60 13.07 -9.28 30.98
CA LEU A 60 11.68 -8.80 31.03
C LEU A 60 10.73 -9.77 30.31
N GLU A 61 11.08 -10.30 29.14
CA GLU A 61 10.31 -11.36 28.46
C GLU A 61 10.16 -12.60 29.35
N GLU A 62 11.22 -13.02 30.04
CA GLU A 62 11.15 -14.11 31.00
C GLU A 62 10.19 -13.82 32.15
N GLN A 63 10.27 -12.66 32.81
CA GLN A 63 9.33 -12.32 33.89
C GLN A 63 7.89 -12.20 33.40
N ASN A 64 7.65 -11.57 32.24
CA ASN A 64 6.35 -11.47 31.59
C ASN A 64 5.80 -12.85 31.12
N SER A 65 6.65 -13.89 31.06
CA SER A 65 6.25 -15.29 30.89
C SER A 65 5.91 -15.98 32.22
N ARG A 66 6.59 -15.67 33.33
CA ARG A 66 6.33 -16.24 34.67
C ARG A 66 5.04 -15.66 35.28
N VAL A 67 4.85 -14.35 35.15
CA VAL A 67 3.61 -13.61 35.50
C VAL A 67 2.35 -14.18 34.83
N ARG A 68 2.52 -14.90 33.71
CA ARG A 68 1.45 -15.56 32.94
C ARG A 68 1.02 -16.91 33.51
N ASN A 69 1.90 -17.57 34.26
CA ASN A 69 1.79 -18.98 34.64
C ASN A 69 1.61 -19.23 36.15
N GLU A 70 1.95 -18.26 37.01
CA GLU A 70 1.88 -18.39 38.48
C GLU A 70 0.62 -17.75 39.10
N LEU A 71 0.32 -18.12 40.36
CA LEU A 71 -0.83 -17.61 41.11
C LEU A 71 -0.64 -16.16 41.61
N PRO A 72 -1.73 -15.39 41.82
CA PRO A 72 -1.73 -13.93 41.79
C PRO A 72 -1.29 -13.23 43.09
N ASN A 73 -0.16 -13.63 43.69
CA ASN A 73 0.34 -13.02 44.94
C ASN A 73 1.87 -12.78 45.00
N SER A 74 2.58 -12.93 43.87
CA SER A 74 4.04 -12.67 43.81
C SER A 74 4.34 -11.18 43.58
N SER A 75 4.26 -10.37 44.64
CA SER A 75 4.54 -8.92 44.59
C SER A 75 5.99 -8.60 44.20
N THR A 76 6.93 -9.48 44.56
CA THR A 76 8.36 -9.38 44.18
C THR A 76 8.55 -9.39 42.67
N VAL A 77 7.89 -10.30 41.95
CA VAL A 77 8.01 -10.40 40.48
C VAL A 77 7.46 -9.15 39.77
N LYS A 78 6.39 -8.54 40.31
CA LYS A 78 5.90 -7.23 39.80
C LYS A 78 6.91 -6.12 40.02
N GLN A 79 7.56 -6.10 41.18
CA GLN A 79 8.60 -5.13 41.51
C GLN A 79 9.85 -5.31 40.60
N ASP A 80 10.27 -6.56 40.35
CA ASP A 80 11.39 -6.89 39.47
C ASP A 80 11.17 -6.41 38.02
N SER A 81 10.01 -6.68 37.40
CA SER A 81 9.72 -6.21 36.03
C SER A 81 9.76 -4.68 35.90
N ASN A 82 9.27 -3.95 36.92
CA ASN A 82 9.32 -2.49 36.92
C ASN A 82 10.75 -1.95 37.12
N VAL A 83 11.59 -2.62 37.92
CA VAL A 83 13.02 -2.28 38.05
C VAL A 83 13.78 -2.56 36.74
N ILE A 84 13.52 -3.68 36.07
CA ILE A 84 14.13 -4.02 34.78
C ILE A 84 13.77 -2.99 33.71
N ALA A 85 12.50 -2.57 33.62
CA ALA A 85 12.11 -1.55 32.65
C ALA A 85 12.68 -0.15 32.96
N ALA A 86 12.87 0.19 34.24
CA ALA A 86 13.58 1.40 34.65
C ALA A 86 15.08 1.35 34.27
N SER A 87 15.72 0.18 34.42
CA SER A 87 17.09 -0.10 33.94
C SER A 87 17.20 0.11 32.42
N ILE A 88 16.34 -0.54 31.64
CA ILE A 88 16.23 -0.39 30.17
C ILE A 88 16.10 1.08 29.79
N LYS A 89 15.19 1.83 30.43
CA LYS A 89 15.00 3.27 30.14
C LYS A 89 16.24 4.11 30.50
N SER A 90 17.00 3.75 31.54
CA SER A 90 18.22 4.44 31.93
C SER A 90 19.33 4.22 30.90
N HIS A 91 19.66 2.97 30.61
CA HIS A 91 20.66 2.61 29.60
C HIS A 91 20.31 3.16 28.21
N ALA A 92 19.04 3.11 27.81
CA ALA A 92 18.60 3.66 26.53
C ALA A 92 18.75 5.19 26.42
N LYS A 93 18.72 5.93 27.54
CA LYS A 93 19.03 7.37 27.54
C LYS A 93 20.53 7.67 27.51
N ASP A 94 21.37 6.82 28.12
CA ASP A 94 22.82 6.95 28.01
C ASP A 94 23.28 6.68 26.56
N VAL A 95 22.78 5.61 25.93
CA VAL A 95 23.04 5.30 24.51
C VAL A 95 22.65 6.46 23.59
N LEU A 96 21.49 7.08 23.78
CA LEU A 96 21.10 8.27 23.00
C LEU A 96 22.03 9.48 23.21
N GLY A 97 22.52 9.69 24.44
CA GLY A 97 23.47 10.75 24.74
C GLY A 97 24.82 10.53 24.04
N ARG A 98 25.33 9.31 24.10
CA ARG A 98 26.59 8.90 23.44
C ARG A 98 26.51 8.91 21.92
N LEU A 99 25.42 8.40 21.35
CA LEU A 99 25.16 8.43 19.90
C LEU A 99 25.15 9.87 19.37
N ARG A 100 24.53 10.81 20.09
CA ARG A 100 24.59 12.25 19.79
C ARG A 100 26.02 12.81 19.88
N GLY A 101 26.80 12.40 20.88
CA GLY A 101 28.22 12.77 20.98
C GLY A 101 29.06 12.27 19.80
N LEU A 102 28.84 11.02 19.38
CA LEU A 102 29.55 10.40 18.26
C LEU A 102 29.20 11.04 16.90
N ASP A 103 27.95 11.46 16.70
CA ASP A 103 27.55 12.20 15.48
C ASP A 103 28.13 13.62 15.44
N ILE A 104 28.12 14.34 16.57
CA ILE A 104 28.80 15.65 16.68
C ILE A 104 30.29 15.49 16.34
N HIS A 105 30.94 14.47 16.89
CA HIS A 105 32.36 14.21 16.62
C HIS A 105 32.63 13.83 15.15
N ALA A 106 31.76 12.99 14.54
CA ALA A 106 31.82 12.71 13.10
C ALA A 106 31.69 14.00 12.26
N SER A 107 30.73 14.87 12.62
CA SER A 107 30.49 16.18 12.01
C SER A 107 31.65 17.16 12.20
N GLU A 108 32.45 17.05 13.26
CA GLU A 108 33.68 17.83 13.47
C GLU A 108 34.84 17.30 12.61
N LEU A 109 35.03 15.98 12.56
CA LEU A 109 36.02 15.33 11.69
C LEU A 109 35.76 15.63 10.21
N GLU A 110 34.50 15.68 9.78
CA GLU A 110 34.12 16.08 8.41
C GLU A 110 34.50 17.54 8.08
N LYS A 111 34.39 18.46 9.03
CA LYS A 111 34.82 19.86 8.87
C LYS A 111 36.34 20.00 8.87
N LYS A 112 37.03 19.19 9.68
CA LYS A 112 38.48 19.24 9.90
C LYS A 112 39.30 18.55 8.80
N HIS A 113 38.90 17.34 8.41
CA HIS A 113 39.63 16.48 7.47
C HIS A 113 38.90 16.27 6.12
N GLY A 114 37.68 16.78 5.99
CA GLY A 114 36.85 16.64 4.81
C GLY A 114 36.02 15.34 4.80
N MET A 115 34.81 15.45 4.25
CA MET A 115 33.75 14.44 4.20
C MET A 115 34.12 13.05 3.62
N ASN A 116 35.26 12.95 2.94
CA ASN A 116 35.78 11.69 2.36
C ASN A 116 37.00 11.12 3.09
N SER A 117 37.44 11.74 4.21
CA SER A 117 38.58 11.25 5.00
C SER A 117 38.30 9.86 5.60
N ALA A 118 39.37 9.13 5.93
CA ALA A 118 39.24 7.82 6.57
C ALA A 118 38.53 7.94 7.93
N LEU A 119 38.93 8.89 8.77
CA LEU A 119 38.35 9.12 10.10
C LEU A 119 36.85 9.46 10.02
N SER A 120 36.47 10.43 9.19
CA SER A 120 35.06 10.80 8.96
C SER A 120 34.21 9.62 8.51
N ARG A 121 34.73 8.81 7.59
CA ARG A 121 34.04 7.60 7.11
C ARG A 121 33.91 6.54 8.21
N ILE A 122 34.94 6.34 9.04
CA ILE A 122 34.91 5.38 10.14
C ILE A 122 33.91 5.81 11.21
N ALA A 123 33.98 7.07 11.68
CA ALA A 123 33.05 7.63 12.68
C ALA A 123 31.58 7.49 12.23
N ARG A 124 31.27 7.96 11.02
CA ARG A 124 29.93 7.87 10.43
C ARG A 124 29.44 6.42 10.30
N THR A 125 30.33 5.48 9.96
CA THR A 125 29.99 4.05 9.83
C THR A 125 29.73 3.39 11.19
N GLN A 126 30.51 3.73 12.24
CA GLN A 126 30.23 3.26 13.60
C GLN A 126 28.89 3.82 14.10
N TYR A 127 28.68 5.14 13.98
CA TYR A 127 27.43 5.79 14.37
C TYR A 127 26.20 5.17 13.66
N ALA A 128 26.26 4.95 12.34
CA ALA A 128 25.19 4.29 11.58
C ALA A 128 24.88 2.87 12.09
N GLY A 129 25.94 2.05 12.28
CA GLY A 129 25.80 0.67 12.74
C GLY A 129 25.24 0.56 14.17
N LEU A 130 25.70 1.43 15.07
CA LEU A 130 25.26 1.47 16.46
C LEU A 130 23.83 2.00 16.59
N SER A 131 23.47 3.06 15.86
CA SER A 131 22.10 3.57 15.79
C SER A 131 21.12 2.53 15.25
N SER A 132 21.53 1.72 14.25
CA SER A 132 20.76 0.56 13.80
C SER A 132 20.60 -0.47 14.93
N SER A 133 21.70 -0.93 15.52
CA SER A 133 21.67 -1.96 16.56
C SER A 133 20.87 -1.54 17.81
N PHE A 134 20.90 -0.25 18.17
CA PHE A 134 20.11 0.29 19.25
C PHE A 134 18.61 0.28 18.92
N ARG A 135 18.24 0.77 17.72
CA ARG A 135 16.85 0.74 17.25
C ARG A 135 16.26 -0.66 17.27
N ASP A 136 17.03 -1.64 16.79
CA ASP A 136 16.55 -3.01 16.65
C ASP A 136 16.28 -3.64 18.04
N VAL A 137 17.15 -3.38 19.03
CA VAL A 137 16.93 -3.78 20.45
C VAL A 137 15.76 -3.03 21.09
N MET A 138 15.58 -1.73 20.79
CA MET A 138 14.44 -0.95 21.28
C MET A 138 13.11 -1.46 20.68
N MET A 139 13.10 -1.90 19.42
CA MET A 139 11.94 -2.58 18.82
C MET A 139 11.62 -3.91 19.50
N GLU A 140 12.62 -4.67 19.95
CA GLU A 140 12.40 -5.87 20.78
C GLU A 140 11.74 -5.55 22.13
N TYR A 141 12.18 -4.49 22.83
CA TYR A 141 11.51 -4.03 24.07
C TYR A 141 10.02 -3.73 23.86
N ASN A 142 9.70 -2.92 22.84
CA ASN A 142 8.30 -2.53 22.56
C ASN A 142 7.44 -3.76 22.20
N LYS A 143 8.00 -4.71 21.45
CA LYS A 143 7.36 -5.98 21.11
C LYS A 143 7.11 -6.86 22.34
N ALA A 144 8.05 -6.90 23.31
CA ALA A 144 7.91 -7.64 24.56
C ALA A 144 6.76 -7.10 25.43
N GLU A 145 6.66 -5.78 25.60
CA GLU A 145 5.59 -5.13 26.37
C GLU A 145 4.23 -5.27 25.66
N MET A 146 4.15 -5.07 24.34
CA MET A 146 2.90 -5.27 23.58
C MET A 146 2.42 -6.73 23.61
N SER A 147 3.33 -7.70 23.57
CA SER A 147 3.02 -9.12 23.76
C SER A 147 2.47 -9.41 25.16
N HIS A 148 2.95 -8.69 26.19
CA HIS A 148 2.44 -8.79 27.55
C HIS A 148 1.05 -8.13 27.70
N ARG A 149 0.82 -6.95 27.08
CA ARG A 149 -0.48 -6.27 27.02
C ARG A 149 -1.58 -7.20 26.49
N GLU A 150 -1.37 -7.79 25.31
CA GLU A 150 -2.35 -8.71 24.71
C GLU A 150 -2.53 -9.99 25.54
N SER A 151 -1.48 -10.49 26.18
CA SER A 151 -1.57 -11.64 27.10
C SER A 151 -2.46 -11.33 28.32
N CYS A 152 -2.37 -10.12 28.88
CA CYS A 152 -3.23 -9.68 29.99
C CYS A 152 -4.67 -9.42 29.51
N LYS A 153 -4.86 -8.77 28.35
CA LYS A 153 -6.18 -8.53 27.74
C LYS A 153 -6.94 -9.85 27.51
N ALA A 154 -6.29 -10.84 26.91
CA ALA A 154 -6.87 -12.18 26.71
C ALA A 154 -7.16 -12.92 28.02
N HIS A 155 -6.37 -12.70 29.08
CA HIS A 155 -6.66 -13.25 30.40
C HIS A 155 -7.90 -12.60 31.04
N ILE A 156 -8.03 -11.27 30.95
CA ILE A 156 -9.22 -10.53 31.44
C ILE A 156 -10.48 -11.03 30.73
N GLN A 157 -10.44 -11.17 29.40
CA GLN A 157 -11.56 -11.71 28.63
C GLN A 157 -11.99 -13.09 29.14
N ARG A 158 -11.03 -14.01 29.27
CA ARG A 158 -11.29 -15.39 29.69
C ARG A 158 -11.84 -15.50 31.11
N GLN A 159 -11.46 -14.62 32.02
CA GLN A 159 -12.00 -14.59 33.37
C GLN A 159 -13.43 -14.01 33.40
N MET A 160 -13.77 -13.05 32.53
CA MET A 160 -15.15 -12.59 32.35
C MET A 160 -16.05 -13.68 31.76
N GLU A 161 -15.55 -14.44 30.78
CA GLU A 161 -16.24 -15.62 30.22
C GLU A 161 -16.52 -16.68 31.30
N ILE A 162 -15.56 -16.93 32.21
CA ILE A 162 -15.74 -17.84 33.38
C ILE A 162 -16.79 -17.33 34.37
N VAL A 163 -16.97 -16.01 34.47
CA VAL A 163 -18.03 -15.35 35.28
C VAL A 163 -19.35 -15.23 34.49
N GLY A 164 -19.47 -15.87 33.32
CA GLY A 164 -20.71 -15.95 32.56
C GLY A 164 -21.04 -14.70 31.74
N ARG A 165 -20.07 -13.80 31.52
CA ARG A 165 -20.22 -12.66 30.61
C ARG A 165 -19.29 -12.82 29.41
N GLU A 166 -19.88 -13.02 28.24
CA GLU A 166 -19.16 -12.81 26.98
C GLU A 166 -18.88 -11.30 26.84
N VAL A 167 -17.60 -10.92 26.82
CA VAL A 167 -17.15 -9.53 26.63
C VAL A 167 -16.18 -9.53 25.45
N THR A 168 -16.43 -8.67 24.47
CA THR A 168 -15.57 -8.58 23.28
C THR A 168 -14.25 -7.88 23.58
N GLY A 169 -13.21 -8.18 22.80
CA GLY A 169 -11.91 -7.51 22.92
C GLY A 169 -11.97 -5.99 22.63
N GLU A 170 -13.00 -5.51 21.95
CA GLU A 170 -13.25 -4.08 21.71
C GLU A 170 -13.84 -3.41 22.96
N GLN A 171 -14.83 -4.04 23.60
CA GLN A 171 -15.40 -3.56 24.88
C GLN A 171 -14.35 -3.52 25.99
N ILE A 172 -13.43 -4.47 26.05
CA ILE A 172 -12.30 -4.43 27.00
C ILE A 172 -11.40 -3.23 26.73
N GLU A 173 -11.11 -2.90 25.47
CA GLU A 173 -10.30 -1.74 25.10
C GLU A 173 -11.00 -0.41 25.42
N GLU A 174 -12.30 -0.32 25.16
CA GLU A 174 -13.14 0.83 25.51
C GLU A 174 -13.21 1.05 27.03
N MET A 175 -13.34 -0.03 27.81
CA MET A 175 -13.35 0.07 29.27
C MET A 175 -11.99 0.46 29.86
N LEU A 176 -10.88 -0.08 29.31
CA LEU A 176 -9.52 0.35 29.67
C LEU A 176 -9.25 1.82 29.28
N SER A 177 -9.91 2.33 28.24
CA SER A 177 -9.78 3.73 27.79
C SER A 177 -10.56 4.72 28.66
N ASN A 178 -11.66 4.27 29.27
CA ASN A 178 -12.62 5.13 29.98
C ASN A 178 -12.49 5.10 31.52
N ASP A 179 -11.64 4.23 32.08
CA ASP A 179 -11.43 4.05 33.54
C ASP A 179 -12.72 3.60 34.30
N GLN A 180 -13.71 3.09 33.58
CA GLN A 180 -15.06 2.75 34.07
C GLN A 180 -15.14 1.30 34.62
N TRP A 181 -14.18 0.89 35.45
CA TRP A 181 -14.09 -0.51 35.91
C TRP A 181 -15.32 -0.99 36.72
N ASN A 182 -15.92 -0.08 37.49
CA ASN A 182 -16.96 -0.39 38.48
C ASN A 182 -18.27 -0.97 37.87
N ILE A 183 -18.50 -0.80 36.57
CA ILE A 183 -19.71 -1.28 35.87
C ILE A 183 -19.89 -2.82 36.02
N PHE A 184 -18.80 -3.57 36.21
CA PHE A 184 -18.88 -5.01 36.51
C PHE A 184 -19.00 -5.34 38.00
N SER A 185 -18.47 -4.53 38.91
CA SER A 185 -18.49 -4.83 40.34
C SER A 185 -19.87 -4.65 40.98
N GLU A 186 -20.68 -3.69 40.51
CA GLU A 186 -21.99 -3.35 41.08
C GLU A 186 -23.00 -4.52 41.14
N ASN A 187 -22.83 -5.58 40.35
CA ASN A 187 -23.77 -6.71 40.28
C ASN A 187 -23.15 -8.09 40.59
N LEU A 188 -21.86 -8.17 40.92
CA LEU A 188 -21.15 -9.46 41.14
C LEU A 188 -20.87 -9.80 42.60
N VAL A 189 -21.04 -8.85 43.54
CA VAL A 189 -20.84 -9.06 44.98
C VAL A 189 -21.79 -10.13 45.57
N THR A 190 -22.88 -10.45 44.88
CA THR A 190 -23.86 -11.48 45.26
C THR A 190 -23.48 -12.91 44.85
N GLU A 191 -22.49 -13.13 43.98
CA GLU A 191 -22.29 -14.43 43.29
C GLU A 191 -21.09 -15.27 43.81
N GLY A 192 -20.87 -15.22 45.12
CA GLY A 192 -20.08 -16.21 45.85
C GLY A 192 -18.57 -16.19 45.62
N LYS A 193 -17.88 -17.22 46.14
CA LYS A 193 -16.40 -17.24 46.26
C LYS A 193 -15.68 -17.28 44.91
N THR A 194 -16.30 -17.82 43.87
CA THR A 194 -15.67 -17.95 42.54
C THR A 194 -15.64 -16.59 41.82
N ALA A 195 -16.75 -15.86 41.79
CA ALA A 195 -16.82 -14.53 41.19
C ALA A 195 -15.87 -13.55 41.90
N GLN A 196 -15.81 -13.58 43.23
CA GLN A 196 -14.87 -12.73 44.00
C GLN A 196 -13.39 -13.04 43.70
N SER A 197 -13.06 -14.31 43.44
CA SER A 197 -11.70 -14.72 43.06
C SER A 197 -11.34 -14.31 41.63
N ALA A 198 -12.29 -14.39 40.70
CA ALA A 198 -12.13 -13.92 39.33
C ALA A 198 -11.98 -12.39 39.29
N LEU A 199 -12.83 -11.64 39.99
CA LEU A 199 -12.74 -10.18 40.09
C LEU A 199 -11.36 -9.72 40.59
N ASN A 200 -10.85 -10.29 41.68
CA ASN A 200 -9.53 -9.94 42.24
C ASN A 200 -8.38 -10.28 41.25
N GLN A 201 -8.47 -11.39 40.52
CA GLN A 201 -7.52 -11.71 39.46
C GLN A 201 -7.57 -10.67 38.32
N ILE A 202 -8.77 -10.27 37.89
CA ILE A 202 -8.95 -9.31 36.81
C ILE A 202 -8.48 -7.90 37.22
N GLU A 203 -8.81 -7.45 38.42
CA GLU A 203 -8.34 -6.20 39.03
C GLU A 203 -6.80 -6.14 39.07
N ASN A 204 -6.16 -7.24 39.48
CA ASN A 204 -4.69 -7.37 39.41
C ASN A 204 -4.12 -7.22 37.99
N ARG A 205 -4.79 -7.76 36.96
CA ARG A 205 -4.37 -7.62 35.55
C ARG A 205 -4.66 -6.22 34.99
N HIS A 206 -5.69 -5.53 35.49
CA HIS A 206 -5.97 -4.14 35.12
C HIS A 206 -4.87 -3.20 35.62
N THR A 207 -4.44 -3.34 36.88
CA THR A 207 -3.28 -2.59 37.42
C THR A 207 -2.00 -2.87 36.62
N GLU A 208 -1.74 -4.13 36.25
CA GLU A 208 -0.59 -4.50 35.39
C GLU A 208 -0.66 -3.83 34.00
N LEU A 209 -1.85 -3.64 33.42
CA LEU A 209 -2.04 -2.91 32.16
C LEU A 209 -1.79 -1.40 32.32
N LEU A 210 -2.25 -0.78 33.41
CA LEU A 210 -1.97 0.63 33.72
C LEU A 210 -0.47 0.88 33.95
N GLU A 211 0.21 -0.04 34.65
CA GLU A 211 1.67 -0.02 34.79
C GLU A 211 2.36 -0.16 33.42
N MET A 212 1.99 -1.14 32.59
CA MET A 212 2.53 -1.29 31.23
C MET A 212 2.33 -0.04 30.37
N GLU A 213 1.15 0.57 30.38
CA GLU A 213 0.92 1.82 29.64
C GLU A 213 1.80 2.95 30.15
N SER A 214 2.00 3.07 31.47
CA SER A 214 2.95 4.02 32.05
C SER A 214 4.38 3.77 31.56
N ARG A 215 4.84 2.51 31.55
CA ARG A 215 6.18 2.13 31.05
C ARG A 215 6.37 2.49 29.59
N ILE A 216 5.44 2.08 28.71
CA ILE A 216 5.46 2.35 27.26
C ILE A 216 5.44 3.87 26.99
N ARG A 217 4.54 4.63 27.63
CA ARG A 217 4.50 6.10 27.53
C ARG A 217 5.81 6.72 28.02
N SER A 218 6.41 6.19 29.09
CA SER A 218 7.65 6.72 29.64
C SER A 218 8.86 6.53 28.73
N ILE A 219 8.88 5.51 27.87
CA ILE A 219 9.99 5.28 26.94
C ILE A 219 9.76 5.86 25.55
N HIS A 220 8.55 6.39 25.27
CA HIS A 220 8.20 7.04 24.00
C HIS A 220 9.16 8.19 23.63
N GLU A 221 9.68 8.91 24.64
CA GLU A 221 10.76 9.90 24.49
C GLU A 221 11.97 9.35 23.71
N VAL A 222 12.39 8.12 24.03
CA VAL A 222 13.54 7.44 23.42
C VAL A 222 13.27 7.11 21.96
N PHE A 223 12.04 6.69 21.63
CA PHE A 223 11.64 6.39 20.25
C PHE A 223 11.56 7.65 19.38
N LEU A 224 11.11 8.78 19.93
CA LEU A 224 11.08 10.06 19.22
C LEU A 224 12.50 10.60 18.98
N ASP A 225 13.36 10.57 19.99
CA ASP A 225 14.78 10.97 19.87
C ASP A 225 15.52 10.11 18.83
N MET A 226 15.29 8.80 18.85
CA MET A 226 15.86 7.85 17.89
C MET A 226 15.34 8.06 16.46
N ALA A 227 14.08 8.46 16.28
CA ALA A 227 13.53 8.76 14.95
C ALA A 227 14.26 9.95 14.31
N MET A 228 14.48 11.03 15.06
CA MET A 228 15.22 12.21 14.57
C MET A 228 16.66 11.85 14.14
N LEU A 229 17.37 11.05 14.95
CA LEU A 229 18.74 10.60 14.65
C LEU A 229 18.82 9.71 13.38
N VAL A 230 17.73 9.02 13.01
CA VAL A 230 17.66 8.20 11.79
C VAL A 230 17.24 9.01 10.56
N GLU A 231 16.48 10.10 10.73
CA GLU A 231 16.12 10.99 9.62
C GLU A 231 17.34 11.74 9.06
N GLU A 232 18.24 12.23 9.92
CA GLU A 232 19.48 12.91 9.52
C GLU A 232 20.42 11.97 8.72
N GLN A 233 20.48 10.70 9.09
CA GLN A 233 21.29 9.66 8.44
C GLN A 233 20.91 9.34 6.99
N ASN A 234 19.62 9.43 6.62
CA ASN A 234 19.15 9.04 5.29
C ASN A 234 19.70 9.93 4.15
N SER A 235 20.20 11.11 4.47
CA SER A 235 20.90 11.99 3.52
C SER A 235 22.36 11.58 3.23
N MET A 236 22.92 10.61 3.98
CA MET A 236 24.37 10.35 4.01
C MET A 236 24.79 8.89 3.79
N ILE A 237 23.90 8.02 3.29
CA ILE A 237 24.21 6.61 2.95
C ILE A 237 24.69 6.44 1.48
N ASP A 238 24.46 7.42 0.60
CA ASP A 238 24.86 7.39 -0.82
C ASP A 238 26.40 7.41 -1.08
N TYR A 239 27.23 7.38 -0.03
CA TYR A 239 28.68 7.54 -0.14
C TYR A 239 29.42 6.34 -0.72
N ILE A 240 28.88 5.11 -0.63
CA ILE A 240 29.47 3.97 -1.34
C ILE A 240 29.25 4.14 -2.85
N GLN A 241 28.02 4.47 -3.26
CA GLN A 241 27.66 4.74 -4.65
C GLN A 241 28.47 5.93 -5.22
N THR A 242 28.58 7.02 -4.46
CA THR A 242 29.37 8.21 -4.84
C THR A 242 30.86 7.89 -5.01
N ASN A 243 31.47 7.13 -4.10
CA ASN A 243 32.89 6.76 -4.21
C ASN A 243 33.15 5.76 -5.35
N VAL A 244 32.23 4.82 -5.60
CA VAL A 244 32.31 3.93 -6.78
C VAL A 244 32.21 4.73 -8.08
N GLN A 245 31.23 5.65 -8.19
CA GLN A 245 31.08 6.52 -9.37
C GLN A 245 32.31 7.41 -9.60
N LYS A 246 32.92 7.94 -8.53
CA LYS A 246 34.12 8.78 -8.63
C LYS A 246 35.34 7.97 -9.08
N THR A 247 35.52 6.77 -8.53
CA THR A 247 36.58 5.83 -8.95
C THR A 247 36.43 5.42 -10.42
N ASP A 248 35.20 5.13 -10.87
CA ASP A 248 34.88 4.80 -12.27
C ASP A 248 35.10 6.00 -13.23
N ALA A 249 34.85 7.23 -12.77
CA ALA A 249 35.18 8.44 -13.52
C ALA A 249 36.70 8.66 -13.65
N ASP A 250 37.47 8.47 -12.57
CA ASP A 250 38.93 8.61 -12.59
C ASP A 250 39.59 7.53 -13.48
N ILE A 251 39.09 6.30 -13.44
CA ILE A 251 39.50 5.21 -14.35
C ILE A 251 39.19 5.58 -15.82
N LYS A 252 37.99 6.09 -16.11
CA LYS A 252 37.63 6.57 -17.48
C LYS A 252 38.55 7.69 -17.95
N ASN A 253 38.90 8.64 -17.09
CA ASN A 253 39.80 9.73 -17.44
C ASN A 253 41.21 9.21 -17.78
N MET A 254 41.76 8.26 -17.01
CA MET A 254 43.05 7.62 -17.36
C MET A 254 42.98 6.84 -18.69
N LEU A 255 41.87 6.17 -18.99
CA LEU A 255 41.70 5.37 -20.21
C LEU A 255 41.55 6.20 -21.51
N THR A 256 41.32 7.52 -21.42
CA THR A 256 41.17 8.36 -22.63
C THR A 256 42.47 8.87 -23.24
N TYR A 257 43.60 8.79 -22.52
CA TYR A 257 44.88 9.38 -22.96
C TYR A 257 45.81 8.44 -23.77
N HIS A 258 45.45 7.18 -24.01
CA HIS A 258 46.29 6.23 -24.76
C HIS A 258 45.55 5.37 -25.80
N ARG A 259 45.79 5.70 -27.09
CA ARG A 259 45.75 4.83 -28.28
C ARG A 259 46.66 5.44 -29.37
N PRO A 260 47.08 4.70 -30.43
CA PRO A 260 46.74 3.31 -30.78
C PRO A 260 47.97 2.38 -30.90
N TYR A 261 47.74 1.06 -31.02
CA TYR A 261 48.19 0.20 -32.14
C TYR A 261 47.57 -1.21 -32.02
N ASP A 262 47.93 -2.14 -32.93
CA ASP A 262 47.01 -3.18 -33.44
C ASP A 262 47.09 -4.61 -32.86
N LEU A 263 45.96 -5.31 -33.06
CA LEU A 263 45.79 -6.72 -33.44
C LEU A 263 45.76 -7.90 -32.41
N LEU A 264 45.05 -8.93 -32.88
CA LEU A 264 45.06 -10.37 -32.59
C LEU A 264 44.28 -10.96 -31.38
N LEU A 265 43.34 -11.83 -31.78
CA LEU A 265 42.69 -12.97 -31.12
C LEU A 265 43.07 -13.35 -29.68
N CYS A 266 42.05 -13.66 -28.86
CA CYS A 266 41.85 -15.05 -28.41
C CYS A 266 40.40 -15.36 -27.97
N HIS A 267 40.14 -16.63 -27.62
CA HIS A 267 38.81 -17.23 -27.49
C HIS A 267 38.27 -17.38 -26.05
N ALA A 268 36.95 -17.16 -25.93
CA ALA A 268 35.95 -18.01 -25.24
C ALA A 268 35.79 -18.05 -23.68
N LEU A 269 34.54 -18.44 -23.35
CA LEU A 269 33.92 -18.89 -22.09
C LEU A 269 33.44 -17.84 -21.06
N PRO A 270 32.23 -18.02 -20.48
CA PRO A 270 31.66 -17.15 -19.45
C PRO A 270 31.82 -17.70 -18.02
N THR A 271 31.65 -16.84 -17.02
CA THR A 271 31.50 -17.24 -15.62
C THR A 271 30.31 -16.55 -14.96
N ASN A 272 29.33 -17.34 -14.51
CA ASN A 272 28.35 -16.89 -13.51
C ASN A 272 29.04 -16.78 -12.13
N SER A 273 28.60 -15.83 -11.30
CA SER A 273 28.83 -15.91 -9.85
C SER A 273 27.71 -15.20 -9.08
N GLU A 274 26.56 -15.87 -8.95
CA GLU A 274 25.61 -15.55 -7.89
C GLU A 274 26.23 -15.95 -6.54
N VAL A 275 25.98 -15.17 -5.49
CA VAL A 275 26.37 -15.50 -4.11
C VAL A 275 25.10 -15.65 -3.29
N PRO A 276 24.85 -16.79 -2.62
CA PRO A 276 23.56 -17.09 -2.03
C PRO A 276 23.36 -16.39 -0.67
N VAL A 277 22.19 -15.75 -0.50
CA VAL A 277 21.68 -15.39 0.83
C VAL A 277 20.75 -16.50 1.31
N THR A 278 21.17 -17.26 2.31
CA THR A 278 20.40 -18.38 2.86
C THR A 278 19.25 -17.88 3.74
N SER A 279 18.01 -17.96 3.24
CA SER A 279 16.81 -17.62 4.02
C SER A 279 16.53 -18.66 5.12
N GLY A 280 16.84 -18.32 6.37
CA GLY A 280 16.48 -19.13 7.52
C GLY A 280 14.97 -19.13 7.77
N PHE A 281 14.31 -20.29 7.64
CA PHE A 281 12.88 -20.42 7.92
C PHE A 281 12.58 -20.24 9.42
N THR A 282 11.84 -19.18 9.76
CA THR A 282 11.09 -19.09 11.02
C THR A 282 9.60 -19.07 10.72
N LYS A 283 8.81 -19.87 11.46
CA LYS A 283 7.36 -19.93 11.31
C LYS A 283 6.71 -18.69 11.92
N VAL A 284 6.37 -17.72 11.08
CA VAL A 284 5.36 -16.71 11.42
C VAL A 284 3.99 -17.39 11.46
N GLN A 285 3.19 -17.12 12.49
CA GLN A 285 1.81 -17.62 12.57
C GLN A 285 0.94 -16.89 11.53
N GLU A 286 0.01 -17.62 10.92
CA GLU A 286 -0.84 -17.08 9.85
C GLU A 286 -1.84 -16.04 10.37
N GLN A 287 -1.45 -14.76 10.36
CA GLN A 287 -2.44 -13.70 10.18
C GLN A 287 -3.19 -13.94 8.87
N LYS A 288 -4.52 -13.83 8.93
CA LYS A 288 -5.45 -14.32 7.92
C LYS A 288 -5.49 -13.44 6.66
N PHE A 289 -4.38 -13.41 5.93
CA PHE A 289 -4.22 -12.67 4.68
C PHE A 289 -5.31 -13.13 3.69
N CYS A 290 -6.29 -12.26 3.41
CA CYS A 290 -7.34 -12.62 2.47
C CYS A 290 -6.70 -12.76 1.08
N LYS A 291 -6.73 -13.99 0.53
CA LYS A 291 -6.17 -14.30 -0.78
C LYS A 291 -6.94 -13.48 -1.83
N MET A 292 -6.32 -12.41 -2.32
CA MET A 292 -6.91 -11.47 -3.26
C MET A 292 -7.51 -12.21 -4.47
N ASP A 293 -8.81 -12.02 -4.69
CA ASP A 293 -9.56 -12.72 -5.73
C ASP A 293 -9.00 -12.38 -7.12
N SER A 294 -9.02 -13.34 -8.06
CA SER A 294 -8.39 -13.23 -9.39
C SER A 294 -8.95 -12.02 -10.16
N VAL A 295 -10.26 -11.79 -10.04
CA VAL A 295 -10.97 -10.62 -10.58
C VAL A 295 -10.44 -9.30 -10.02
N SER A 296 -10.08 -9.24 -8.73
CA SER A 296 -9.59 -7.99 -8.11
C SER A 296 -8.17 -7.66 -8.61
N MET A 297 -7.31 -8.67 -8.77
CA MET A 297 -5.99 -8.50 -9.38
C MET A 297 -6.08 -8.06 -10.85
N ALA A 298 -6.96 -8.68 -11.63
CA ALA A 298 -7.19 -8.34 -13.02
C ALA A 298 -7.78 -6.92 -13.18
N ASN A 299 -8.80 -6.58 -12.38
CA ASN A 299 -9.38 -5.24 -12.32
C ASN A 299 -8.33 -4.16 -12.02
N ASN A 300 -7.45 -4.36 -11.03
CA ASN A 300 -6.42 -3.38 -10.70
C ASN A 300 -5.36 -3.26 -11.81
N ASN A 301 -5.04 -4.34 -12.52
CA ASN A 301 -4.18 -4.28 -13.71
C ASN A 301 -4.86 -3.49 -14.84
N PHE A 302 -6.10 -3.84 -15.17
CA PHE A 302 -6.91 -3.15 -16.17
C PHE A 302 -7.07 -1.67 -15.85
N ALA A 303 -7.31 -1.32 -14.58
CA ALA A 303 -7.44 0.05 -14.10
C ALA A 303 -6.24 0.92 -14.47
N LEU A 304 -5.02 0.45 -14.18
CA LEU A 304 -3.79 1.21 -14.40
C LEU A 304 -3.31 1.16 -15.85
N HIS A 305 -3.66 0.11 -16.60
CA HIS A 305 -3.50 0.07 -18.06
C HIS A 305 -4.43 1.08 -18.77
N LEU A 306 -5.71 1.14 -18.38
CA LEU A 306 -6.69 2.10 -18.90
C LEU A 306 -6.34 3.54 -18.50
N PHE A 307 -5.84 3.76 -17.29
CA PHE A 307 -5.39 5.08 -16.81
C PHE A 307 -4.38 5.71 -17.77
N LYS A 308 -3.35 4.93 -18.14
CA LYS A 308 -2.28 5.38 -19.03
C LYS A 308 -2.82 5.79 -20.40
N LYS A 309 -3.76 5.02 -20.95
CA LYS A 309 -4.43 5.35 -22.23
C LYS A 309 -5.29 6.60 -22.16
N ILE A 310 -6.09 6.77 -21.11
CA ILE A 310 -6.92 7.98 -20.95
C ILE A 310 -6.03 9.23 -20.78
N LYS A 311 -4.91 9.11 -20.06
CA LYS A 311 -3.91 10.18 -19.91
C LYS A 311 -3.24 10.57 -21.22
N ASP A 312 -2.88 9.60 -22.07
CA ASP A 312 -2.17 9.88 -23.32
C ASP A 312 -3.02 10.78 -24.25
N ASP A 313 -4.35 10.56 -24.28
CA ASP A 313 -5.34 11.40 -24.97
C ASP A 313 -5.64 12.72 -24.22
N ASN A 314 -5.57 12.75 -22.88
CA ASN A 314 -5.94 13.89 -22.03
C ASN A 314 -4.83 14.21 -21.01
N LYS A 315 -3.85 15.05 -21.37
CA LYS A 315 -2.68 15.29 -20.53
C LYS A 315 -2.94 16.17 -19.30
N THR A 316 -3.79 17.20 -19.41
CA THR A 316 -4.01 18.24 -18.38
C THR A 316 -5.38 18.23 -17.71
N ASN A 317 -6.34 17.48 -18.26
CA ASN A 317 -7.73 17.48 -17.79
C ASN A 317 -7.93 16.61 -16.55
N ASN A 318 -9.01 16.82 -15.81
CA ASN A 318 -9.42 15.87 -14.78
C ASN A 318 -9.72 14.50 -15.40
N ILE A 319 -9.40 13.43 -14.70
CA ILE A 319 -9.76 12.06 -15.06
C ILE A 319 -10.62 11.51 -13.92
N PHE A 320 -11.67 10.78 -14.25
CA PHE A 320 -12.43 10.00 -13.27
C PHE A 320 -13.19 8.87 -13.96
N TYR A 321 -13.04 7.63 -13.51
CA TYR A 321 -13.77 6.47 -14.04
C TYR A 321 -13.79 5.31 -13.03
N SER A 322 -14.71 4.36 -13.23
CA SER A 322 -14.71 3.10 -12.48
C SER A 322 -14.15 1.96 -13.33
N PRO A 323 -12.92 1.49 -13.07
CA PRO A 323 -12.38 0.33 -13.77
C PRO A 323 -13.19 -0.93 -13.47
N LEU A 324 -13.68 -1.09 -12.23
CA LEU A 324 -14.51 -2.25 -11.85
C LEU A 324 -15.81 -2.29 -12.66
N SER A 325 -16.49 -1.15 -12.79
CA SER A 325 -17.73 -1.07 -13.54
C SER A 325 -17.52 -1.39 -15.02
N ILE A 326 -16.50 -0.78 -15.64
CA ILE A 326 -16.12 -1.03 -17.04
C ILE A 326 -15.72 -2.49 -17.25
N SER A 327 -14.89 -3.05 -16.37
CA SER A 327 -14.42 -4.44 -16.48
C SER A 327 -15.57 -5.43 -16.32
N SER A 328 -16.46 -5.23 -15.36
CA SER A 328 -17.67 -6.04 -15.16
C SER A 328 -18.58 -5.98 -16.39
N ALA A 329 -18.82 -4.78 -16.92
CA ALA A 329 -19.65 -4.55 -18.11
C ALA A 329 -19.07 -5.17 -19.39
N LEU A 330 -17.73 -5.18 -19.55
CA LEU A 330 -17.06 -5.84 -20.67
C LEU A 330 -16.97 -7.37 -20.49
N SER A 331 -16.88 -7.89 -19.26
CA SER A 331 -17.03 -9.33 -19.00
C SER A 331 -18.45 -9.84 -19.29
N MET A 332 -19.47 -9.03 -19.04
CA MET A 332 -20.84 -9.33 -19.47
C MET A 332 -20.95 -9.43 -21.01
N VAL A 333 -20.14 -8.67 -21.76
CA VAL A 333 -20.01 -8.82 -23.22
C VAL A 333 -19.22 -10.07 -23.60
N SER A 334 -18.15 -10.41 -22.88
CA SER A 334 -17.32 -11.59 -23.22
C SER A 334 -18.05 -12.93 -23.02
N LEU A 335 -19.14 -12.99 -22.25
CA LEU A 335 -20.03 -14.17 -22.14
C LEU A 335 -20.54 -14.66 -23.51
N GLY A 336 -20.73 -13.75 -24.47
CA GLY A 336 -21.26 -14.06 -25.79
C GLY A 336 -20.23 -13.91 -26.93
N ALA A 337 -18.97 -13.63 -26.59
CA ALA A 337 -17.88 -13.56 -27.55
C ALA A 337 -17.22 -14.94 -27.73
N ALA A 338 -16.68 -15.20 -28.93
CA ALA A 338 -15.88 -16.40 -29.19
C ALA A 338 -14.59 -16.06 -29.98
N GLY A 339 -13.83 -17.11 -30.33
CA GLY A 339 -12.64 -17.01 -31.15
C GLY A 339 -11.60 -15.97 -30.69
N ASN A 340 -11.10 -15.20 -31.67
CA ASN A 340 -10.12 -14.14 -31.44
C ASN A 340 -10.73 -12.95 -30.68
N THR A 341 -12.03 -12.68 -30.87
CA THR A 341 -12.75 -11.62 -30.15
C THR A 341 -12.72 -11.86 -28.64
N ALA A 342 -13.09 -13.07 -28.18
CA ALA A 342 -13.01 -13.45 -26.77
C ALA A 342 -11.57 -13.40 -26.22
N THR A 343 -10.60 -13.82 -27.02
CA THR A 343 -9.17 -13.83 -26.62
C THR A 343 -8.66 -12.41 -26.37
N GLN A 344 -8.87 -11.49 -27.32
CA GLN A 344 -8.51 -10.08 -27.18
C GLN A 344 -9.20 -9.41 -25.98
N MET A 345 -10.48 -9.73 -25.74
CA MET A 345 -11.19 -9.22 -24.58
C MET A 345 -10.57 -9.69 -23.25
N SER A 346 -10.22 -10.98 -23.14
CA SER A 346 -9.58 -11.54 -21.94
C SER A 346 -8.19 -10.96 -21.68
N GLU A 347 -7.43 -10.63 -22.73
CA GLU A 347 -6.12 -10.00 -22.62
C GLU A 347 -6.20 -8.53 -22.19
N VAL A 348 -7.08 -7.73 -22.81
CA VAL A 348 -7.28 -6.32 -22.45
C VAL A 348 -7.80 -6.17 -21.02
N LEU A 349 -8.73 -7.02 -20.61
CA LEU A 349 -9.26 -7.07 -19.24
C LEU A 349 -8.30 -7.76 -18.23
N CYS A 350 -7.12 -8.17 -18.69
CA CYS A 350 -6.04 -8.76 -17.89
C CYS A 350 -6.36 -10.09 -17.17
N PHE A 351 -7.44 -10.79 -17.50
CA PHE A 351 -7.79 -12.08 -16.86
C PHE A 351 -6.70 -13.14 -17.11
N ASN A 352 -6.12 -13.17 -18.31
CA ASN A 352 -5.01 -14.08 -18.66
C ASN A 352 -3.75 -13.90 -17.78
N LYS A 353 -3.57 -12.74 -17.11
CA LYS A 353 -2.45 -12.52 -16.17
C LYS A 353 -2.70 -13.14 -14.79
N ALA A 354 -3.96 -13.23 -14.35
CA ALA A 354 -4.31 -13.80 -13.05
C ALA A 354 -4.08 -15.32 -12.98
N GLU A 355 -3.93 -16.00 -14.12
CA GLU A 355 -3.74 -17.45 -14.20
C GLU A 355 -2.28 -17.94 -14.04
N LYS A 356 -1.27 -17.06 -13.99
CA LYS A 356 0.14 -17.49 -14.09
C LYS A 356 1.08 -16.88 -13.04
N PRO A 357 1.47 -17.65 -12.00
CA PRO A 357 2.69 -17.39 -11.24
C PRO A 357 3.92 -17.40 -12.15
N LYS A 358 4.87 -16.47 -11.93
CA LYS A 358 6.08 -16.29 -12.78
C LYS A 358 7.17 -17.36 -12.61
N SER A 359 6.84 -18.56 -12.13
CA SER A 359 7.77 -19.68 -11.89
C SER A 359 7.74 -20.79 -12.95
N ALA A 360 6.91 -20.65 -14.00
CA ALA A 360 6.65 -21.71 -14.99
C ALA A 360 7.03 -21.32 -16.45
N GLN A 361 8.19 -20.66 -16.65
CA GLN A 361 8.73 -20.36 -17.99
C GLN A 361 10.20 -20.77 -18.17
N GLN A 362 10.64 -21.88 -17.54
CA GLN A 362 11.89 -22.55 -17.91
C GLN A 362 11.88 -24.06 -17.59
N THR A 363 11.03 -24.81 -18.30
CA THR A 363 11.17 -26.27 -18.43
C THR A 363 11.14 -26.65 -19.91
N GLN A 364 12.03 -27.58 -20.30
CA GLN A 364 12.23 -27.96 -21.70
C GLN A 364 11.06 -28.75 -22.27
N LYS A 365 11.01 -28.84 -23.61
CA LYS A 365 10.05 -29.67 -24.36
C LYS A 365 10.02 -31.11 -23.83
N PHE A 366 8.88 -31.53 -23.31
CA PHE A 366 8.53 -32.95 -23.23
C PHE A 366 7.09 -33.11 -23.73
N GLN A 367 6.92 -33.71 -24.92
CA GLN A 367 5.59 -33.96 -25.49
C GLN A 367 5.02 -35.26 -24.92
N LEU A 368 4.02 -35.13 -24.05
CA LEU A 368 3.26 -36.27 -23.53
C LEU A 368 2.34 -36.84 -24.63
N PRO A 369 2.15 -38.18 -24.71
CA PRO A 369 1.29 -38.79 -25.73
C PRO A 369 -0.18 -38.36 -25.63
N ALA A 370 -0.84 -38.20 -26.78
CA ALA A 370 -2.23 -37.74 -26.89
C ALA A 370 -3.26 -38.59 -26.10
N ALA A 371 -2.93 -39.84 -25.76
CA ALA A 371 -3.74 -40.70 -24.91
C ALA A 371 -3.95 -40.14 -23.49
N LEU A 372 -2.98 -39.38 -22.95
CA LEU A 372 -3.07 -38.80 -21.60
C LEU A 372 -3.77 -37.43 -21.56
N GLN A 373 -3.90 -36.74 -22.69
CA GLN A 373 -4.62 -35.45 -22.74
C GLN A 373 -6.11 -35.64 -22.43
N LYS A 374 -6.75 -36.70 -22.95
CA LYS A 374 -8.19 -36.95 -22.73
C LYS A 374 -8.57 -37.15 -21.26
N THR A 375 -7.65 -37.60 -20.41
CA THR A 375 -7.91 -37.86 -18.99
C THR A 375 -7.66 -36.66 -18.07
N LEU A 376 -7.07 -35.56 -18.59
CA LEU A 376 -6.73 -34.36 -17.81
C LEU A 376 -7.79 -33.25 -17.87
N HIS A 377 -8.84 -33.40 -18.67
CA HIS A 377 -9.94 -32.42 -18.77
C HIS A 377 -10.95 -32.47 -17.61
N HIS A 378 -10.77 -33.38 -16.64
CA HIS A 378 -11.60 -33.51 -15.44
C HIS A 378 -10.74 -33.57 -14.16
N HIS A 379 -10.07 -32.46 -13.82
CA HIS A 379 -9.89 -31.94 -12.44
C HIS A 379 -9.05 -30.64 -12.43
N THR A 380 -9.59 -29.57 -13.01
CA THR A 380 -9.24 -28.20 -12.57
C THR A 380 -10.51 -27.40 -12.38
N ALA A 381 -10.85 -27.10 -11.12
CA ALA A 381 -11.80 -26.04 -10.81
C ALA A 381 -11.09 -24.70 -11.05
N LYS A 382 -11.01 -24.28 -12.32
CA LYS A 382 -10.74 -22.88 -12.63
C LYS A 382 -11.96 -22.08 -12.16
N ASP A 383 -11.73 -21.09 -11.30
CA ASP A 383 -12.78 -20.15 -10.91
C ASP A 383 -13.24 -19.39 -12.16
N ASP A 384 -14.51 -19.59 -12.53
CA ASP A 384 -15.14 -18.87 -13.64
C ASP A 384 -15.15 -17.37 -13.32
N ILE A 385 -14.57 -16.56 -14.22
CA ILE A 385 -14.46 -15.12 -14.07
C ILE A 385 -15.83 -14.46 -13.84
N HIS A 386 -16.90 -15.00 -14.44
CA HIS A 386 -18.27 -14.54 -14.28
C HIS A 386 -18.85 -14.93 -12.92
N VAL A 387 -18.41 -16.04 -12.30
CA VAL A 387 -18.75 -16.40 -10.93
C VAL A 387 -17.99 -15.52 -9.93
N SER A 388 -16.69 -15.28 -10.13
CA SER A 388 -15.92 -14.36 -9.28
C SER A 388 -16.41 -12.91 -9.39
N PHE A 389 -16.86 -12.45 -10.57
CA PHE A 389 -17.54 -11.16 -10.70
C PHE A 389 -18.86 -11.14 -9.93
N LYS A 390 -19.72 -12.15 -10.09
CA LYS A 390 -20.98 -12.27 -9.33
C LYS A 390 -20.75 -12.22 -7.81
N LYS A 391 -19.71 -12.90 -7.34
CA LYS A 391 -19.28 -12.91 -5.93
C LYS A 391 -18.82 -11.52 -5.49
N LEU A 392 -17.87 -10.90 -6.20
CA LEU A 392 -17.37 -9.55 -5.88
C LEU A 392 -18.48 -8.48 -5.91
N MET A 393 -19.40 -8.57 -6.87
CA MET A 393 -20.55 -7.66 -6.94
C MET A 393 -21.57 -7.90 -5.83
N SER A 394 -21.79 -9.16 -5.41
CA SER A 394 -22.61 -9.47 -4.23
C SER A 394 -21.99 -8.92 -2.94
N GLU A 395 -20.67 -9.05 -2.77
CA GLU A 395 -19.94 -8.49 -1.62
C GLU A 395 -20.10 -6.95 -1.55
N LEU A 396 -19.85 -6.25 -2.66
CA LEU A 396 -19.94 -4.79 -2.77
C LEU A 396 -21.37 -4.22 -2.74
N ASN A 397 -22.40 -5.07 -2.75
CA ASN A 397 -23.82 -4.67 -2.65
C ASN A 397 -24.52 -5.38 -1.48
N LYS A 398 -23.77 -5.78 -0.44
CA LYS A 398 -24.32 -6.35 0.78
C LYS A 398 -25.32 -5.38 1.43
N ALA A 399 -26.50 -5.89 1.77
CA ALA A 399 -27.48 -5.15 2.56
C ALA A 399 -26.91 -4.82 3.95
N GLY A 400 -27.10 -3.58 4.40
CA GLY A 400 -26.52 -3.07 5.65
C GLY A 400 -25.15 -2.38 5.51
N THR A 401 -24.57 -2.36 4.31
CA THR A 401 -23.37 -1.54 4.05
C THR A 401 -23.67 -0.03 4.22
N PRO A 402 -22.75 0.77 4.79
CA PRO A 402 -22.95 2.21 5.03
C PRO A 402 -22.68 3.09 3.80
N TYR A 403 -22.68 2.50 2.60
CA TYR A 403 -22.48 3.19 1.32
C TYR A 403 -23.59 2.84 0.33
N THR A 404 -23.79 3.71 -0.66
CA THR A 404 -24.57 3.39 -1.86
C THR A 404 -23.64 3.36 -3.06
N LEU A 405 -23.48 2.18 -3.64
CA LEU A 405 -22.84 1.97 -4.93
C LEU A 405 -23.94 1.58 -5.93
N SER A 406 -24.27 2.43 -6.91
CA SER A 406 -25.25 2.10 -7.95
C SER A 406 -24.56 1.91 -9.29
N LEU A 407 -24.65 0.70 -9.85
CA LEU A 407 -24.13 0.36 -11.17
C LEU A 407 -25.28 0.19 -12.16
N ALA A 408 -25.35 1.07 -13.15
CA ALA A 408 -26.29 1.02 -14.26
C ALA A 408 -25.60 0.39 -15.48
N ASN A 409 -25.49 -0.94 -15.44
CA ASN A 409 -24.87 -1.76 -16.49
C ASN A 409 -25.95 -2.42 -17.34
N ARG A 410 -26.00 -2.13 -18.65
CA ARG A 410 -26.97 -2.73 -19.58
C ARG A 410 -26.42 -2.80 -20.99
N LEU A 411 -26.77 -3.89 -21.70
CA LEU A 411 -26.60 -4.00 -23.15
C LEU A 411 -27.90 -3.62 -23.84
N TYR A 412 -27.78 -2.84 -24.92
CA TYR A 412 -28.88 -2.52 -25.80
C TYR A 412 -28.57 -3.06 -27.19
N GLY A 413 -29.41 -4.00 -27.65
CA GLY A 413 -29.27 -4.67 -28.93
C GLY A 413 -30.30 -4.20 -29.94
N GLU A 414 -29.93 -4.17 -31.22
CA GLU A 414 -30.87 -3.93 -32.31
C GLU A 414 -31.98 -5.00 -32.34
N GLN A 415 -33.24 -4.57 -32.44
CA GLN A 415 -34.42 -5.44 -32.32
C GLN A 415 -34.56 -6.49 -33.43
N THR A 416 -33.88 -6.34 -34.57
CA THR A 416 -33.90 -7.38 -35.63
C THR A 416 -33.10 -8.64 -35.28
N TYR A 417 -32.31 -8.66 -34.21
CA TYR A 417 -31.48 -9.81 -33.84
C TYR A 417 -32.23 -10.77 -32.93
N GLN A 418 -32.11 -12.08 -33.21
CA GLN A 418 -32.47 -13.12 -32.26
C GLN A 418 -31.31 -13.32 -31.28
N PHE A 419 -31.55 -13.06 -30.00
CA PHE A 419 -30.54 -13.27 -28.95
C PHE A 419 -30.63 -14.68 -28.36
N VAL A 420 -29.48 -15.28 -28.08
CA VAL A 420 -29.36 -16.65 -27.56
C VAL A 420 -29.85 -16.70 -26.10
N GLU A 421 -30.80 -17.59 -25.80
CA GLU A 421 -31.41 -17.70 -24.47
C GLU A 421 -30.38 -17.93 -23.36
N LYS A 422 -29.34 -18.76 -23.62
CA LYS A 422 -28.24 -18.98 -22.68
C LYS A 422 -27.50 -17.67 -22.34
N PHE A 423 -27.24 -16.80 -23.32
CA PHE A 423 -26.59 -15.52 -23.05
C PHE A 423 -27.48 -14.61 -22.18
N LEU A 424 -28.79 -14.61 -22.44
CA LEU A 424 -29.76 -13.87 -21.62
C LEU A 424 -29.89 -14.43 -20.19
N SER A 425 -29.82 -15.76 -20.00
CA SER A 425 -29.81 -16.37 -18.67
C SER A 425 -28.52 -16.07 -17.92
N ASP A 426 -27.37 -16.08 -18.61
CA ASP A 426 -26.05 -15.93 -17.98
C ASP A 426 -25.79 -14.46 -17.59
N THR A 427 -26.10 -13.50 -18.47
CA THR A 427 -26.01 -12.07 -18.12
C THR A 427 -26.86 -11.72 -16.90
N LYS A 428 -28.10 -12.23 -16.85
CA LYS A 428 -28.99 -12.07 -15.69
C LYS A 428 -28.46 -12.79 -14.44
N THR A 429 -27.92 -14.01 -14.60
CA THR A 429 -27.44 -14.83 -13.48
C THR A 429 -26.14 -14.30 -12.86
N HIS A 430 -25.23 -13.76 -13.65
CA HIS A 430 -23.89 -13.33 -13.19
C HIS A 430 -23.78 -11.83 -12.91
N TYR A 431 -24.50 -10.99 -13.65
CA TYR A 431 -24.37 -9.53 -13.59
C TYR A 431 -25.64 -8.81 -13.11
N ASN A 432 -26.75 -9.55 -12.86
CA ASN A 432 -28.08 -8.99 -12.59
C ASN A 432 -28.51 -7.98 -13.67
N ALA A 433 -28.03 -8.18 -14.89
CA ALA A 433 -28.20 -7.27 -16.02
C ALA A 433 -28.88 -8.01 -17.17
N GLU A 434 -29.83 -7.34 -17.79
CA GLU A 434 -30.61 -7.87 -18.92
C GLU A 434 -30.20 -7.09 -20.18
N LEU A 435 -30.05 -7.79 -21.31
CA LEU A 435 -30.00 -7.15 -22.62
C LEU A 435 -31.40 -6.67 -23.00
N GLU A 436 -31.49 -5.45 -23.53
CA GLU A 436 -32.76 -4.85 -23.95
C GLU A 436 -32.78 -4.56 -25.45
N SER A 437 -33.73 -5.15 -26.17
CA SER A 437 -33.93 -4.90 -27.59
C SER A 437 -34.52 -3.51 -27.85
N VAL A 438 -33.97 -2.81 -28.84
CA VAL A 438 -34.34 -1.45 -29.24
C VAL A 438 -34.20 -1.25 -30.75
N ASP A 439 -34.93 -0.27 -31.30
CA ASP A 439 -34.89 0.08 -32.71
C ASP A 439 -33.79 1.13 -32.99
N PHE A 440 -32.62 0.70 -33.45
CA PHE A 440 -31.60 1.63 -33.96
C PHE A 440 -31.79 1.86 -35.46
N LYS A 441 -32.02 0.80 -36.23
CA LYS A 441 -32.17 0.83 -37.70
C LYS A 441 -33.20 1.85 -38.20
N SER A 442 -34.33 2.00 -37.50
CA SER A 442 -35.45 2.87 -37.89
C SER A 442 -35.66 4.05 -36.93
N ASN A 443 -35.27 3.94 -35.65
CA ASN A 443 -35.62 4.93 -34.63
C ASN A 443 -34.54 5.17 -33.55
N PHE A 444 -33.27 5.23 -33.95
CA PHE A 444 -32.12 5.38 -33.03
C PHE A 444 -32.23 6.56 -32.04
N GLU A 445 -32.87 7.67 -32.40
CA GLU A 445 -33.06 8.81 -31.49
C GLU A 445 -34.08 8.52 -30.38
N ALA A 446 -35.19 7.84 -30.65
CA ALA A 446 -36.10 7.39 -29.59
C ALA A 446 -35.42 6.36 -28.69
N SER A 447 -34.64 5.45 -29.27
CA SER A 447 -33.80 4.50 -28.54
C SER A 447 -32.75 5.19 -27.66
N ARG A 448 -32.11 6.26 -28.15
CA ARG A 448 -31.18 7.10 -27.38
C ARG A 448 -31.84 7.75 -26.17
N VAL A 449 -33.05 8.31 -26.34
CA VAL A 449 -33.83 8.90 -25.24
C VAL A 449 -34.26 7.83 -24.23
N LYS A 450 -34.73 6.67 -24.71
CA LYS A 450 -35.08 5.51 -23.85
C LYS A 450 -33.91 5.08 -22.97
N ILE A 451 -32.71 4.95 -23.57
CA ILE A 451 -31.46 4.62 -22.87
C ILE A 451 -31.12 5.68 -21.80
N ASN A 452 -31.15 6.97 -22.16
CA ASN A 452 -30.85 8.05 -21.22
C ASN A 452 -31.81 8.05 -20.02
N ASN A 453 -33.12 7.93 -20.27
CA ASN A 453 -34.14 7.90 -19.21
C ASN A 453 -33.97 6.70 -18.26
N TRP A 454 -33.51 5.55 -18.76
CA TRP A 454 -33.18 4.40 -17.92
C TRP A 454 -31.96 4.68 -17.03
N VAL A 455 -30.87 5.21 -17.60
CA VAL A 455 -29.65 5.55 -16.85
C VAL A 455 -29.93 6.57 -15.75
N GLU A 456 -30.70 7.62 -16.08
CA GLU A 456 -31.08 8.68 -15.15
C GLU A 456 -31.84 8.10 -13.95
N LYS A 457 -32.81 7.20 -14.20
CA LYS A 457 -33.55 6.49 -13.15
C LYS A 457 -32.67 5.58 -12.28
N GLN A 458 -31.74 4.80 -12.86
CA GLN A 458 -30.85 3.94 -12.08
C GLN A 458 -29.83 4.72 -11.22
N THR A 459 -29.49 5.93 -11.66
CA THR A 459 -28.50 6.80 -11.00
C THR A 459 -29.13 7.86 -10.09
N LYS A 460 -30.43 7.75 -9.78
CA LYS A 460 -31.18 8.70 -8.93
C LYS A 460 -31.03 10.14 -9.42
N ASP A 461 -31.22 10.32 -10.74
CA ASP A 461 -31.12 11.58 -11.47
C ASP A 461 -29.72 12.25 -11.48
N LYS A 462 -28.68 11.58 -10.96
CA LYS A 462 -27.31 12.12 -10.90
C LYS A 462 -26.57 12.02 -12.23
N ILE A 463 -26.87 11.03 -13.07
CA ILE A 463 -26.26 10.88 -14.40
C ILE A 463 -27.34 11.05 -15.47
N LYS A 464 -27.47 12.29 -15.96
CA LYS A 464 -28.37 12.65 -17.07
C LYS A 464 -27.61 12.59 -18.41
N ASN A 465 -28.34 12.44 -19.51
CA ASN A 465 -27.85 12.53 -20.89
C ASN A 465 -26.52 11.76 -21.13
N LEU A 466 -26.50 10.46 -20.84
CA LEU A 466 -25.33 9.59 -21.09
C LEU A 466 -24.93 9.61 -22.58
N LEU A 467 -25.91 9.45 -23.46
CA LEU A 467 -25.75 9.45 -24.90
C LEU A 467 -26.18 10.82 -25.45
N ALA A 468 -25.20 11.61 -25.82
CA ALA A 468 -25.40 12.86 -26.58
C ALA A 468 -26.00 12.57 -27.97
N GLN A 469 -26.64 13.58 -28.57
CA GLN A 469 -27.24 13.46 -29.91
C GLN A 469 -26.16 13.12 -30.95
N GLY A 470 -26.48 12.24 -31.91
CA GLY A 470 -25.52 11.76 -32.91
C GLY A 470 -24.45 10.78 -32.39
N VAL A 471 -24.53 10.31 -31.14
CA VAL A 471 -23.70 9.19 -30.64
C VAL A 471 -24.18 7.84 -31.18
N LEU A 472 -25.47 7.73 -31.54
CA LEU A 472 -26.11 6.58 -32.17
C LEU A 472 -26.59 6.93 -33.58
N ASP A 473 -26.73 5.90 -34.42
CA ASP A 473 -27.16 5.98 -35.83
C ASP A 473 -27.92 4.70 -36.24
N ASN A 474 -28.33 4.61 -37.50
CA ASN A 474 -28.99 3.41 -38.06
C ASN A 474 -28.02 2.25 -38.41
N LEU A 475 -26.71 2.45 -38.29
CA LEU A 475 -25.68 1.42 -38.45
C LEU A 475 -25.33 0.73 -37.12
N THR A 476 -25.75 1.30 -36.00
CA THR A 476 -25.61 0.76 -34.65
C THR A 476 -26.32 -0.60 -34.53
N ARG A 477 -25.69 -1.54 -33.83
CA ARG A 477 -26.14 -2.93 -33.61
C ARG A 477 -26.15 -3.34 -32.15
N LEU A 478 -25.09 -3.01 -31.41
CA LEU A 478 -24.93 -3.32 -30.00
C LEU A 478 -24.27 -2.15 -29.25
N VAL A 479 -24.90 -1.69 -28.18
CA VAL A 479 -24.43 -0.59 -27.34
C VAL A 479 -24.27 -1.09 -25.91
N LEU A 480 -23.05 -1.02 -25.37
CA LEU A 480 -22.81 -1.22 -23.94
C LEU A 480 -22.91 0.12 -23.20
N VAL A 481 -23.84 0.17 -22.25
CA VAL A 481 -24.06 1.30 -21.34
C VAL A 481 -23.50 0.95 -19.97
N ASN A 482 -22.64 1.83 -19.45
CA ASN A 482 -22.00 1.66 -18.17
C ASN A 482 -21.93 2.98 -17.40
N ALA A 483 -22.97 3.27 -16.61
CA ALA A 483 -22.98 4.43 -15.73
C ALA A 483 -22.88 4.00 -14.26
N ILE A 484 -22.17 4.77 -13.44
CA ILE A 484 -21.95 4.42 -12.04
C ILE A 484 -21.98 5.66 -11.12
N TYR A 485 -22.68 5.50 -10.00
CA TYR A 485 -22.81 6.50 -8.95
C TYR A 485 -22.34 5.92 -7.61
N PHE A 486 -21.57 6.70 -6.86
CA PHE A 486 -21.10 6.35 -5.52
C PHE A 486 -21.50 7.44 -4.51
N LYS A 487 -21.92 7.02 -3.32
CA LYS A 487 -22.25 7.87 -2.18
C LYS A 487 -21.79 7.19 -0.88
N CYS A 488 -21.02 7.87 -0.03
CA CYS A 488 -20.69 7.38 1.32
C CYS A 488 -20.10 8.48 2.21
N ASN A 489 -20.45 8.45 3.49
CA ASN A 489 -19.92 9.34 4.53
C ASN A 489 -18.44 9.03 4.86
N TRP A 490 -17.64 10.05 5.17
CA TRP A 490 -16.32 9.84 5.78
C TRP A 490 -16.47 9.23 7.19
N GLU A 491 -15.56 8.32 7.56
CA GLU A 491 -15.42 7.86 8.96
C GLU A 491 -15.11 9.04 9.90
N LYS A 492 -14.34 10.01 9.41
CA LYS A 492 -13.95 11.24 10.11
C LYS A 492 -14.29 12.43 9.23
N GLN A 493 -15.47 13.01 9.46
CA GLN A 493 -16.01 14.11 8.66
C GLN A 493 -15.24 15.42 8.91
N PHE A 494 -15.11 16.23 7.85
CA PHE A 494 -14.63 17.60 7.96
C PHE A 494 -15.72 18.47 8.62
N LYS A 495 -15.32 19.53 9.31
CA LYS A 495 -16.28 20.52 9.85
C LYS A 495 -16.49 21.61 8.81
N LEU A 496 -17.75 21.89 8.44
CA LEU A 496 -18.11 22.97 7.49
C LEU A 496 -17.49 24.34 7.87
N GLN A 497 -17.35 24.63 9.16
CA GLN A 497 -16.71 25.84 9.70
C GLN A 497 -15.19 25.90 9.46
N GLY A 498 -14.56 24.76 9.15
CA GLY A 498 -13.15 24.66 8.78
C GLY A 498 -12.88 24.91 7.30
N THR A 499 -13.92 24.83 6.44
CA THR A 499 -13.79 25.02 4.99
C THR A 499 -13.60 26.49 4.64
N LYS A 500 -12.59 26.79 3.81
CA LYS A 500 -12.22 28.17 3.42
C LYS A 500 -11.74 28.23 1.98
N GLU A 501 -11.97 29.36 1.33
CA GLU A 501 -11.33 29.66 0.04
C GLU A 501 -9.81 29.75 0.20
N LEU A 502 -9.08 28.90 -0.53
CA LEU A 502 -7.61 28.86 -0.60
C LEU A 502 -7.16 28.62 -2.05
N PRO A 503 -5.95 29.05 -2.44
CA PRO A 503 -5.47 28.87 -3.81
C PRO A 503 -5.07 27.42 -4.10
N PHE A 504 -5.73 26.79 -5.08
CA PHE A 504 -5.25 25.58 -5.74
C PHE A 504 -4.25 25.96 -6.84
N ARG A 505 -3.00 25.50 -6.73
CA ARG A 505 -1.89 25.72 -7.66
C ARG A 505 -1.99 24.77 -8.86
N LEU A 506 -2.45 25.28 -10.01
CA LEU A 506 -2.50 24.53 -11.28
C LEU A 506 -1.09 24.24 -11.82
N ASN A 507 -0.13 25.10 -11.49
CA ASN A 507 1.32 25.00 -11.70
C ASN A 507 2.00 26.13 -10.89
N LYS A 508 3.32 26.32 -10.98
CA LYS A 508 4.04 27.37 -10.24
C LYS A 508 3.59 28.82 -10.56
N LYS A 509 2.88 29.06 -11.67
CA LYS A 509 2.51 30.42 -12.13
C LYS A 509 1.01 30.71 -12.04
N ALA A 510 0.15 29.70 -12.02
CA ALA A 510 -1.30 29.84 -12.06
C ALA A 510 -1.98 29.18 -10.86
N THR A 511 -2.84 29.92 -10.18
CA THR A 511 -3.66 29.43 -9.08
C THR A 511 -5.14 29.75 -9.32
N LYS A 512 -6.04 28.96 -8.72
CA LYS A 512 -7.50 29.18 -8.72
C LYS A 512 -8.01 29.06 -7.29
N PRO A 513 -8.81 30.00 -6.76
CA PRO A 513 -9.42 29.85 -5.44
C PRO A 513 -10.40 28.67 -5.44
N VAL A 514 -10.38 27.87 -4.37
CA VAL A 514 -11.32 26.78 -4.13
C VAL A 514 -11.70 26.66 -2.65
N PRO A 515 -12.91 26.13 -2.36
CA PRO A 515 -13.29 25.73 -1.00
C PRO A 515 -12.45 24.53 -0.54
N MET A 516 -11.38 24.81 0.20
CA MET A 516 -10.56 23.82 0.89
C MET A 516 -11.19 23.44 2.22
N MET A 517 -11.62 22.19 2.33
CA MET A 517 -12.07 21.55 3.56
C MET A 517 -10.86 21.30 4.46
N ASN A 518 -11.04 21.46 5.78
CA ASN A 518 -9.94 21.31 6.73
C ASN A 518 -10.32 20.46 7.95
N GLN A 519 -9.48 19.49 8.29
CA GLN A 519 -9.62 18.71 9.53
C GLN A 519 -8.26 18.31 10.10
N LYS A 520 -8.27 17.90 11.38
CA LYS A 520 -7.12 17.33 12.08
C LYS A 520 -7.55 16.03 12.74
N ALA A 521 -6.97 14.90 12.32
CA ALA A 521 -7.29 13.58 12.86
C ALA A 521 -6.19 12.55 12.55
N ARG A 522 -6.26 11.36 13.15
CA ARG A 522 -5.36 10.24 12.81
C ARG A 522 -5.81 9.52 11.54
N PHE A 523 -4.88 9.34 10.59
CA PHE A 523 -5.07 8.65 9.31
C PHE A 523 -3.81 7.86 8.94
N PRO A 524 -3.91 6.74 8.20
CA PRO A 524 -2.75 6.11 7.57
C PRO A 524 -2.11 7.05 6.54
N LEU A 525 -0.81 7.29 6.69
CA LEU A 525 -0.01 8.14 5.82
C LEU A 525 1.29 7.39 5.45
N ALA A 526 1.68 7.47 4.18
CA ALA A 526 2.99 7.02 3.72
C ALA A 526 3.72 8.16 3.00
N PHE A 527 5.05 8.09 3.01
CA PHE A 527 5.90 8.86 2.11
C PHE A 527 6.67 7.91 1.20
N ILE A 528 6.74 8.22 -0.10
CA ILE A 528 7.43 7.46 -1.13
C ILE A 528 8.62 8.28 -1.65
N PRO A 529 9.85 8.08 -1.12
CA PRO A 529 11.02 8.91 -1.47
C PRO A 529 11.40 8.86 -2.94
N GLU A 530 11.33 7.68 -3.57
CA GLU A 530 11.55 7.47 -5.02
C GLU A 530 10.77 8.49 -5.87
N MET A 531 9.55 8.79 -5.43
CA MET A 531 8.55 9.55 -6.18
C MET A 531 8.37 10.97 -5.68
N GLN A 532 8.92 11.32 -4.51
CA GLN A 532 8.63 12.57 -3.78
C GLN A 532 7.12 12.78 -3.62
N CYS A 533 6.43 11.76 -3.10
CA CYS A 533 4.97 11.70 -3.02
C CYS A 533 4.51 11.27 -1.63
N LYS A 534 3.57 11.99 -1.02
CA LYS A 534 2.81 11.51 0.15
C LYS A 534 1.58 10.74 -0.32
N ILE A 535 1.18 9.72 0.44
CA ILE A 535 -0.05 8.96 0.20
C ILE A 535 -0.87 8.94 1.49
N LEU A 536 -2.06 9.53 1.44
CA LEU A 536 -3.02 9.56 2.56
C LEU A 536 -4.14 8.55 2.30
N GLU A 537 -4.48 7.72 3.28
CA GLU A 537 -5.73 6.94 3.28
C GLU A 537 -6.79 7.62 4.16
N MET A 538 -7.95 7.90 3.58
CA MET A 538 -9.13 8.41 4.28
C MET A 538 -10.24 7.34 4.27
N PRO A 539 -10.49 6.64 5.39
CA PRO A 539 -11.58 5.68 5.49
C PRO A 539 -12.96 6.33 5.36
N TYR A 540 -13.87 5.63 4.68
CA TYR A 540 -15.30 5.88 4.74
C TYR A 540 -15.93 5.12 5.92
N VAL A 541 -17.18 5.46 6.27
CA VAL A 541 -17.91 4.82 7.39
C VAL A 541 -17.88 3.30 7.27
N GLY A 542 -17.66 2.62 8.40
CA GLY A 542 -17.57 1.15 8.46
C GLY A 542 -16.28 0.57 7.87
N GLN A 543 -15.37 1.43 7.38
CA GLN A 543 -13.98 1.12 7.05
C GLN A 543 -13.71 0.01 6.02
N GLU A 544 -14.73 -0.54 5.34
CA GLU A 544 -14.59 -1.40 4.16
C GLU A 544 -14.01 -0.64 2.96
N LEU A 545 -14.38 0.64 2.83
CA LEU A 545 -13.96 1.52 1.74
C LEU A 545 -13.02 2.61 2.25
N SER A 546 -12.12 3.08 1.39
CA SER A 546 -11.30 4.27 1.63
C SER A 546 -11.01 5.02 0.34
N MET A 547 -10.76 6.33 0.47
CA MET A 547 -10.08 7.11 -0.57
C MET A 547 -8.59 7.15 -0.26
N LEU A 548 -7.77 6.64 -1.18
CA LEU A 548 -6.33 6.89 -1.22
C LEU A 548 -6.06 8.14 -2.06
N ILE A 549 -5.20 9.03 -1.58
CA ILE A 549 -4.82 10.25 -2.29
C ILE A 549 -3.29 10.28 -2.41
N MET A 550 -2.78 10.23 -3.64
CA MET A 550 -1.35 10.28 -3.95
C MET A 550 -1.00 11.69 -4.44
N LEU A 551 -0.25 12.41 -3.61
CA LEU A 551 0.05 13.83 -3.73
C LEU A 551 1.57 14.03 -3.81
N PRO A 552 2.12 14.55 -4.92
CA PRO A 552 3.51 15.03 -4.98
C PRO A 552 3.82 16.03 -3.85
N ILE A 553 5.07 16.14 -3.41
CA ILE A 553 5.42 17.14 -2.39
C ILE A 553 5.50 18.55 -2.99
N GLU A 554 6.13 18.68 -4.16
CA GLU A 554 6.32 19.97 -4.83
C GLU A 554 5.92 19.97 -6.31
N ILE A 555 5.58 21.16 -6.80
CA ILE A 555 5.46 21.49 -8.21
C ILE A 555 6.82 22.04 -8.67
N GLU A 556 7.43 21.47 -9.71
CA GLU A 556 8.67 21.96 -10.32
C GLU A 556 8.36 23.04 -11.39
N ASP A 557 9.37 23.63 -12.03
CA ASP A 557 9.15 24.75 -12.98
C ASP A 557 8.37 24.36 -14.25
N TYR A 558 8.36 23.06 -14.59
CA TYR A 558 7.80 22.53 -15.84
C TYR A 558 6.92 21.28 -15.66
N THR A 559 6.71 20.82 -14.43
CA THR A 559 5.91 19.61 -14.09
C THR A 559 5.25 19.77 -12.73
N THR A 560 4.10 19.13 -12.55
CA THR A 560 3.38 19.07 -11.27
C THR A 560 3.87 17.96 -10.35
N GLY A 561 4.97 17.27 -10.70
CA GLY A 561 5.43 16.03 -10.06
C GLY A 561 4.55 14.82 -10.42
N LEU A 562 3.25 15.07 -10.68
CA LEU A 562 2.25 14.09 -11.07
C LEU A 562 2.65 13.30 -12.32
N GLU A 563 3.24 13.96 -13.31
CA GLU A 563 3.66 13.32 -14.57
C GLU A 563 4.73 12.23 -14.34
N LYS A 564 5.59 12.41 -13.32
CA LYS A 564 6.54 11.39 -12.85
C LYS A 564 5.79 10.23 -12.16
N LEU A 565 4.81 10.53 -11.30
CA LEU A 565 3.98 9.54 -10.62
C LEU A 565 3.21 8.66 -11.61
N GLU A 566 2.45 9.28 -12.52
CA GLU A 566 1.64 8.64 -13.56
C GLU A 566 2.43 7.80 -14.57
N LYS A 567 3.75 8.01 -14.68
CA LYS A 567 4.64 7.21 -15.53
C LYS A 567 5.01 5.90 -14.84
N HIS A 568 5.42 5.97 -13.57
CA HIS A 568 5.97 4.84 -12.82
C HIS A 568 4.92 4.04 -12.03
N LEU A 569 3.69 4.56 -11.88
CA LEU A 569 2.59 3.82 -11.29
C LEU A 569 2.28 2.54 -12.11
N THR A 570 2.62 1.37 -11.58
CA THR A 570 2.22 0.04 -12.09
C THR A 570 1.33 -0.66 -11.07
N TYR A 571 0.81 -1.84 -11.41
CA TYR A 571 0.08 -2.67 -10.44
C TYR A 571 0.97 -3.03 -9.24
N GLU A 572 2.23 -3.39 -9.49
CA GLU A 572 3.22 -3.71 -8.46
C GLU A 572 3.49 -2.51 -7.55
N LYS A 573 3.85 -1.34 -8.13
CA LYS A 573 4.09 -0.12 -7.35
C LYS A 573 2.84 0.37 -6.60
N TYR A 574 1.65 0.32 -7.21
CA TYR A 574 0.40 0.63 -6.50
C TYR A 574 0.21 -0.30 -5.30
N MET A 575 0.36 -1.61 -5.48
CA MET A 575 0.12 -2.60 -4.43
C MET A 575 1.19 -2.58 -3.34
N GLU A 576 2.41 -2.14 -3.64
CA GLU A 576 3.53 -1.87 -2.72
C GLU A 576 3.29 -0.59 -1.89
N TRP A 577 3.05 0.54 -2.56
CA TRP A 577 2.88 1.85 -1.90
C TRP A 577 1.57 1.98 -1.08
N THR A 578 0.63 1.04 -1.24
CA THR A 578 -0.67 1.03 -0.54
C THR A 578 -0.85 -0.19 0.38
N ARG A 579 0.24 -0.86 0.78
CA ARG A 579 0.15 -1.93 1.78
C ARG A 579 -0.10 -1.32 3.18
N PRO A 580 -0.93 -1.92 4.04
CA PRO A 580 -1.13 -1.42 5.40
C PRO A 580 0.15 -1.35 6.25
N ASP A 581 1.12 -2.24 6.02
CA ASP A 581 2.43 -2.24 6.69
C ASP A 581 3.43 -1.20 6.13
N MET A 582 3.01 -0.41 5.14
CA MET A 582 3.76 0.74 4.60
C MET A 582 3.08 2.08 4.93
N MET A 583 2.00 2.11 5.71
CA MET A 583 1.19 3.31 5.98
C MET A 583 0.96 3.53 7.48
N ASP A 584 1.77 4.38 8.10
CA ASP A 584 1.68 4.68 9.54
C ASP A 584 0.45 5.52 9.88
N THR A 585 -0.30 5.12 10.91
CA THR A 585 -1.50 5.85 11.36
C THR A 585 -1.13 7.01 12.28
N VAL A 586 -0.64 8.10 11.68
CA VAL A 586 -0.17 9.33 12.35
C VAL A 586 -1.26 10.41 12.44
N GLU A 587 -1.03 11.46 13.24
CA GLU A 587 -1.94 12.61 13.33
C GLU A 587 -1.66 13.63 12.20
N VAL A 588 -2.63 13.80 11.30
CA VAL A 588 -2.49 14.60 10.08
C VAL A 588 -3.44 15.82 10.11
N GLN A 589 -2.90 16.99 9.77
CA GLN A 589 -3.67 18.16 9.38
C GLN A 589 -3.99 18.05 7.87
N VAL A 590 -5.20 17.60 7.55
CA VAL A 590 -5.66 17.36 6.19
C VAL A 590 -6.35 18.61 5.64
N THR A 591 -5.84 19.11 4.52
CA THR A 591 -6.47 20.15 3.69
C THR A 591 -6.81 19.56 2.32
N LEU A 592 -8.09 19.49 1.98
CA LEU A 592 -8.60 18.80 0.79
C LEU A 592 -9.65 19.68 0.08
N PRO A 593 -9.60 19.88 -1.25
CA PRO A 593 -10.62 20.64 -1.94
C PRO A 593 -11.97 19.91 -1.88
N ARG A 594 -13.06 20.64 -1.65
CA ARG A 594 -14.40 20.17 -2.03
C ARG A 594 -14.48 20.21 -3.55
N PHE A 595 -14.76 19.08 -4.20
CA PHE A 595 -14.78 19.00 -5.66
C PHE A 595 -15.82 18.03 -6.21
N LYS A 596 -16.23 18.28 -7.45
CA LYS A 596 -17.21 17.48 -8.18
C LYS A 596 -16.66 17.11 -9.54
N LEU A 597 -16.63 15.83 -9.88
CA LEU A 597 -16.19 15.34 -11.18
C LEU A 597 -17.29 14.50 -11.83
N GLU A 598 -17.67 14.89 -13.04
CA GLU A 598 -18.51 14.14 -13.96
C GLU A 598 -17.71 13.93 -15.24
N GLN A 599 -17.50 12.69 -15.66
CA GLN A 599 -16.64 12.36 -16.81
C GLN A 599 -17.30 11.29 -17.68
N THR A 600 -17.19 11.44 -19.00
CA THR A 600 -17.86 10.59 -20.00
C THR A 600 -16.88 10.17 -21.09
N TYR A 601 -16.82 8.87 -21.41
CA TYR A 601 -15.88 8.32 -22.39
C TYR A 601 -16.59 7.38 -23.37
N ASP A 602 -16.38 7.59 -24.67
CA ASP A 602 -16.58 6.53 -25.68
C ASP A 602 -15.33 5.65 -25.68
N LEU A 603 -15.42 4.50 -25.01
CA LEU A 603 -14.29 3.61 -24.79
C LEU A 603 -13.85 2.87 -26.05
N LYS A 604 -14.59 2.94 -27.17
CA LYS A 604 -14.28 2.20 -28.41
C LYS A 604 -12.85 2.45 -28.90
N LYS A 605 -12.42 3.71 -29.00
CA LYS A 605 -11.05 4.06 -29.43
C LYS A 605 -9.98 3.59 -28.44
N LEU A 606 -10.23 3.77 -27.15
CA LEU A 606 -9.32 3.38 -26.08
C LEU A 606 -9.08 1.86 -26.07
N LEU A 607 -10.16 1.08 -26.11
CA LEU A 607 -10.13 -0.40 -26.11
C LEU A 607 -9.46 -0.97 -27.36
N ILE A 608 -9.73 -0.41 -28.54
CA ILE A 608 -9.00 -0.73 -29.79
C ILE A 608 -7.49 -0.46 -29.59
N SER A 609 -7.12 0.68 -29.02
CA SER A 609 -5.70 1.00 -28.75
C SER A 609 -5.03 0.10 -27.70
N MET A 610 -5.80 -0.66 -26.92
CA MET A 610 -5.33 -1.63 -25.94
C MET A 610 -5.20 -3.06 -26.50
N GLY A 611 -5.78 -3.33 -27.69
CA GLY A 611 -5.73 -4.65 -28.35
C GLY A 611 -7.10 -5.31 -28.58
N MET A 612 -8.20 -4.72 -28.10
CA MET A 612 -9.57 -5.19 -28.36
C MET A 612 -10.06 -4.59 -29.67
N VAL A 613 -9.69 -5.21 -30.79
CA VAL A 613 -9.96 -4.74 -32.15
C VAL A 613 -11.19 -5.43 -32.74
N ASP A 614 -11.20 -6.77 -32.73
CA ASP A 614 -12.16 -7.58 -33.49
C ASP A 614 -13.60 -7.36 -33.02
N ALA A 615 -13.80 -7.13 -31.71
CA ALA A 615 -15.10 -6.77 -31.12
C ALA A 615 -15.77 -5.57 -31.81
N PHE A 616 -14.99 -4.66 -32.41
CA PHE A 616 -15.45 -3.41 -33.01
C PHE A 616 -15.43 -3.41 -34.55
N ASP A 617 -15.03 -4.52 -35.16
CA ASP A 617 -14.78 -4.70 -36.59
C ASP A 617 -15.76 -5.71 -37.20
N LEU A 618 -16.64 -5.23 -38.09
CA LEU A 618 -17.68 -6.01 -38.77
C LEU A 618 -17.16 -7.19 -39.60
N SER A 619 -15.85 -7.25 -39.94
CA SER A 619 -15.27 -8.37 -40.68
C SER A 619 -14.56 -9.39 -39.77
N LYS A 620 -14.57 -9.20 -38.44
CA LYS A 620 -13.84 -10.04 -37.47
C LYS A 620 -14.60 -10.33 -36.17
N CYS A 621 -15.65 -9.57 -35.87
CA CYS A 621 -16.39 -9.71 -34.63
C CYS A 621 -17.06 -11.09 -34.54
N ASP A 622 -16.67 -11.86 -33.53
CA ASP A 622 -17.28 -13.16 -33.22
C ASP A 622 -18.09 -13.03 -31.94
N PHE A 623 -19.37 -12.67 -32.11
CA PHE A 623 -20.40 -12.64 -31.07
C PHE A 623 -21.46 -13.74 -31.28
N SER A 624 -21.04 -14.87 -31.87
CA SER A 624 -21.88 -16.05 -32.11
C SER A 624 -22.57 -16.61 -30.85
N GLY A 625 -21.99 -16.35 -29.67
CA GLY A 625 -22.61 -16.67 -28.38
C GLY A 625 -23.75 -15.72 -27.96
N MET A 626 -23.83 -14.51 -28.51
CA MET A 626 -24.95 -13.58 -28.31
C MET A 626 -26.09 -13.80 -29.30
N SER A 627 -25.76 -14.03 -30.58
CA SER A 627 -26.73 -14.12 -31.68
C SER A 627 -26.13 -14.95 -32.84
N PRO A 628 -26.93 -15.76 -33.56
CA PRO A 628 -26.45 -16.54 -34.71
C PRO A 628 -26.29 -15.69 -36.00
N CYS A 629 -26.15 -14.36 -35.88
CA CYS A 629 -26.01 -13.43 -37.01
C CYS A 629 -24.60 -12.82 -37.00
N ASP A 630 -23.84 -13.08 -38.06
CA ASP A 630 -22.41 -12.74 -38.16
C ASP A 630 -22.10 -11.22 -38.24
N ASP A 631 -23.11 -10.35 -38.36
CA ASP A 631 -22.95 -8.88 -38.43
C ASP A 631 -23.23 -8.14 -37.10
N LEU A 632 -23.42 -8.86 -35.99
CA LEU A 632 -23.59 -8.27 -34.66
C LEU A 632 -22.26 -7.74 -34.10
N VAL A 633 -21.96 -6.46 -34.33
CA VAL A 633 -20.73 -5.80 -33.85
C VAL A 633 -20.96 -4.93 -32.61
N LEU A 634 -19.98 -4.88 -31.68
CA LEU A 634 -19.98 -3.90 -30.59
C LEU A 634 -19.79 -2.49 -31.18
N SER A 635 -20.90 -1.77 -31.28
CA SER A 635 -20.97 -0.52 -32.03
C SER A 635 -20.43 0.64 -31.18
N LYS A 636 -20.83 0.67 -29.90
CA LYS A 636 -20.49 1.70 -28.91
C LYS A 636 -20.30 1.11 -27.52
N VAL A 637 -19.37 1.67 -26.76
CA VAL A 637 -19.20 1.42 -25.32
C VAL A 637 -19.08 2.78 -24.64
N VAL A 638 -20.08 3.19 -23.86
CA VAL A 638 -20.09 4.51 -23.20
C VAL A 638 -20.03 4.34 -21.69
N HIS A 639 -18.93 4.81 -21.11
CA HIS A 639 -18.76 4.93 -19.66
C HIS A 639 -19.09 6.34 -19.20
N LYS A 640 -19.81 6.47 -18.07
CA LYS A 640 -19.96 7.75 -17.36
C LYS A 640 -19.89 7.55 -15.85
N SER A 641 -19.11 8.40 -15.21
CA SER A 641 -18.80 8.37 -13.79
C SER A 641 -19.13 9.72 -13.15
N PHE A 642 -19.49 9.68 -11.86
CA PHE A 642 -19.84 10.85 -11.07
C PHE A 642 -19.33 10.70 -9.64
N VAL A 643 -18.67 11.74 -9.11
CA VAL A 643 -18.30 11.87 -7.69
C VAL A 643 -18.43 13.32 -7.23
N ASP A 644 -18.86 13.52 -5.99
CA ASP A 644 -19.16 14.82 -5.38
C ASP A 644 -18.57 14.81 -3.95
N VAL A 645 -17.31 15.23 -3.83
CA VAL A 645 -16.51 15.13 -2.60
C VAL A 645 -16.77 16.34 -1.71
N THR A 646 -17.31 16.08 -0.52
CA THR A 646 -17.80 17.07 0.45
C THR A 646 -17.31 16.78 1.87
N GLU A 647 -17.63 17.68 2.80
CA GLU A 647 -17.17 17.61 4.19
C GLU A 647 -17.69 16.38 4.93
N GLU A 648 -18.90 15.94 4.60
CA GLU A 648 -19.59 14.82 5.24
C GLU A 648 -19.17 13.47 4.64
N GLY A 649 -18.61 13.50 3.43
CA GLY A 649 -18.31 12.32 2.61
C GLY A 649 -18.42 12.62 1.12
N THR A 650 -18.61 11.59 0.32
CA THR A 650 -19.27 11.74 -0.98
C THR A 650 -20.78 11.82 -0.73
N GLU A 651 -21.26 12.93 -0.13
CA GLU A 651 -22.50 13.06 0.67
C GLU A 651 -22.65 12.00 1.81
N ALA A 652 -23.48 12.12 2.85
CA ALA A 652 -24.12 13.19 3.65
C ALA A 652 -25.05 12.47 4.67
N ALA A 653 -25.09 12.69 5.99
CA ALA A 653 -24.52 13.72 6.90
C ALA A 653 -24.19 13.06 8.29
N ALA A 654 -23.98 13.67 9.47
CA ALA A 654 -24.01 15.07 9.95
C ALA A 654 -23.23 15.27 11.29
N ALA A 655 -22.87 16.53 11.58
CA ALA A 655 -22.83 17.21 12.90
C ALA A 655 -22.31 16.53 14.22
N THR A 656 -21.01 16.70 14.47
CA THR A 656 -20.40 17.18 15.75
C THR A 656 -20.73 16.59 17.14
N ALA A 657 -19.66 16.18 17.83
CA ALA A 657 -19.36 16.59 19.22
C ALA A 657 -17.94 17.19 19.30
N ALA A 658 -17.61 17.87 20.40
CA ALA A 658 -16.27 18.43 20.63
C ALA A 658 -15.91 18.46 22.12
N VAL A 659 -14.68 18.05 22.45
CA VAL A 659 -14.13 18.12 23.82
C VAL A 659 -12.76 18.80 23.74
N MET A 660 -12.55 19.80 24.60
CA MET A 660 -11.23 20.41 24.82
C MET A 660 -10.48 19.64 25.90
N MET A 661 -9.18 19.38 25.71
CA MET A 661 -8.24 19.14 26.80
C MET A 661 -6.90 19.85 26.56
N MET A 662 -6.03 19.83 27.58
CA MET A 662 -5.03 20.87 27.83
C MET A 662 -3.71 20.74 27.04
N ARG A 663 -2.90 21.80 27.16
CA ARG A 663 -1.62 21.99 26.47
C ARG A 663 -0.51 21.13 27.08
N CYS A 664 0.08 20.28 26.25
CA CYS A 664 1.52 20.01 26.27
C CYS A 664 2.12 20.50 24.94
N ALA A 665 3.45 20.54 24.81
CA ALA A 665 4.12 20.87 23.56
C ALA A 665 3.99 19.70 22.56
N MET A 666 2.87 19.64 21.85
CA MET A 666 2.70 18.72 20.72
C MET A 666 3.72 19.07 19.62
N LEU A 667 4.34 18.06 19.02
CA LEU A 667 4.91 18.24 17.68
C LEU A 667 3.79 18.75 16.73
N PRO A 668 4.11 19.63 15.77
CA PRO A 668 3.12 20.06 14.80
C PRO A 668 2.59 18.82 14.04
N PRO A 669 1.27 18.66 13.88
CA PRO A 669 0.71 17.51 13.17
C PRO A 669 1.16 17.50 11.72
N GLU A 670 1.33 16.30 11.19
CA GLU A 670 1.85 16.09 9.84
C GLU A 670 0.96 16.77 8.80
N ARG A 671 1.55 17.46 7.82
CA ARG A 671 0.79 18.30 6.88
C ARG A 671 0.56 17.59 5.56
N PHE A 672 -0.71 17.38 5.24
CA PHE A 672 -1.18 16.92 3.94
C PHE A 672 -2.11 17.97 3.32
N MET A 673 -1.63 18.68 2.31
CA MET A 673 -2.33 19.80 1.68
C MET A 673 -2.46 19.55 0.19
N ALA A 674 -3.63 19.06 -0.23
CA ALA A 674 -3.95 18.72 -1.61
C ALA A 674 -4.31 19.97 -2.44
N ASP A 675 -3.43 20.98 -2.41
CA ASP A 675 -3.58 22.28 -3.07
C ASP A 675 -3.03 22.32 -4.50
N HIS A 676 -2.68 21.18 -5.07
CA HIS A 676 -2.13 21.06 -6.41
C HIS A 676 -2.41 19.66 -6.99
N PRO A 677 -2.15 19.40 -8.28
CA PRO A 677 -2.65 18.20 -8.94
C PRO A 677 -2.26 16.87 -8.27
N PHE A 678 -3.25 16.01 -8.03
CA PHE A 678 -3.11 14.72 -7.34
C PHE A 678 -3.85 13.59 -8.04
N LEU A 679 -3.42 12.35 -7.78
CA LEU A 679 -4.20 11.14 -8.11
C LEU A 679 -5.02 10.72 -6.89
N PHE A 680 -6.20 10.18 -7.13
CA PHE A 680 -7.00 9.57 -6.06
C PHE A 680 -7.65 8.27 -6.54
N PHE A 681 -7.83 7.34 -5.59
CA PHE A 681 -8.41 6.03 -5.82
C PHE A 681 -9.42 5.74 -4.72
N ILE A 682 -10.57 5.17 -5.06
CA ILE A 682 -11.50 4.64 -4.07
C ILE A 682 -11.35 3.12 -4.12
N GLN A 683 -10.93 2.51 -3.02
CA GLN A 683 -10.66 1.08 -2.92
C GLN A 683 -11.61 0.38 -1.94
N HIS A 684 -11.92 -0.88 -2.24
CA HIS A 684 -12.53 -1.81 -1.28
C HIS A 684 -11.41 -2.59 -0.59
N LYS A 685 -11.12 -2.24 0.67
CA LYS A 685 -9.99 -2.74 1.46
C LYS A 685 -9.97 -4.28 1.58
N PRO A 686 -11.09 -4.98 1.89
CA PRO A 686 -11.08 -6.45 2.04
C PRO A 686 -10.60 -7.23 0.80
N THR A 687 -10.85 -6.72 -0.41
CA THR A 687 -10.38 -7.35 -1.67
C THR A 687 -9.25 -6.58 -2.36
N ARG A 688 -8.81 -5.46 -1.77
CA ARG A 688 -7.91 -4.44 -2.34
C ARG A 688 -8.28 -4.01 -3.78
N SER A 689 -9.57 -4.10 -4.15
CA SER A 689 -10.04 -3.81 -5.51
C SER A 689 -10.27 -2.31 -5.71
N ILE A 690 -9.73 -1.75 -6.78
CA ILE A 690 -9.94 -0.35 -7.18
C ILE A 690 -11.36 -0.21 -7.74
N LEU A 691 -12.23 0.48 -7.00
CA LEU A 691 -13.60 0.80 -7.42
C LEU A 691 -13.61 1.99 -8.37
N PHE A 692 -12.81 3.01 -8.08
CA PHE A 692 -12.64 4.22 -8.90
C PHE A 692 -11.19 4.65 -8.97
N CYS A 693 -10.80 5.22 -10.12
CA CYS A 693 -9.53 5.88 -10.35
C CYS A 693 -9.80 7.31 -10.84
N GLY A 694 -9.05 8.27 -10.32
CA GLY A 694 -9.20 9.67 -10.69
C GLY A 694 -7.92 10.48 -10.59
N ARG A 695 -7.95 11.62 -11.28
CA ARG A 695 -6.96 12.68 -11.26
C ARG A 695 -7.68 14.01 -11.14
N TYR A 696 -7.27 14.81 -10.17
CA TYR A 696 -7.74 16.17 -9.99
C TYR A 696 -6.60 17.13 -10.38
N SER A 697 -6.77 17.80 -11.52
CA SER A 697 -5.76 18.71 -12.12
C SER A 697 -6.26 20.15 -12.24
N SER A 698 -7.58 20.35 -12.39
CA SER A 698 -8.21 21.67 -12.37
C SER A 698 -9.51 21.62 -11.55
N PRO A 699 -9.70 22.53 -10.59
CA PRO A 699 -11.03 22.86 -10.07
C PRO A 699 -11.89 23.57 -11.12
#